data_AF-A0A1F3MAT1-F1
#
_entry.id   AF-A0A1F3MAT1-F1
#
_cell.length_a   1.000
_cell.length_b   1.000
_cell.length_c   1.000
_cell.angle_alpha   90.00
_cell.angle_beta   90.00
_cell.angle_gamma   90.00
#
_symmetry.space_group_name_H-M   'P 1'
#
loop_
_entity.id
_entity.type
_entity.pdbx_description
1 polymer ?
#
loop_
_entity_poly.entity_id
_entity_poly.type
_entity_poly.pdbx_seq_one_letter_code
_entity_poly.pdbx_strand_id
1 'polypeptide(L)'
;MQIFKQCVACIILLTLIGIVTIPVFAATISTGTGDKTTLELTTNSPEKLVFINTIGDIRTEKMKHGQDDYTRLVIPTYTRNTTIGIPELPVKRQLIEIPYNAQVQITVLSFEVNEFNLAETGMAHLLYPVQASQSKCGNQLAFELDAEAYQKNEFNSDELVSVDILGRMRGVDIGRLNIAPVQYNPVTNTIKVYENLRFEVTFSNADLSKTQSEKEGLTSPYFTAPYSSLINYAPTASRENMTNYPVKYVIVSDRMFADQLQPFVQWKTRKGFTVVEAYTDVIGTSLNDIKAYLQGLYDAGTPDDPAPSFVLFVGDISEIPAWDNGNGVTDRNYVEYTGDLFPEIFYGRFSAQNATQLQPYIDKTLQYEQYTMPNPTFLDTVVMIAGMDGSFGPNWANGQINYGTINYFNSDHGIFSHTYLYPESGNNANNIHQNISDGVSFANYTAHCGPDGWADPSFSISDIANLSNQDKYGLLIGNCCSSSEYQTNCFAEEMLRAPNKGAVGYIGGSNSTYWDEDYYFGVGVGAITENPPSYEETGLGNYDRAFHDHGEPFNEWYTTMDQHIFAGNLAVTESGSSLETYYWDIYNLMGDPSLMIYYSVPDDMTVTHPSTILIGQTSINITAVPYAYVGLSMNNELKGMGIADASGTLVLEFESFLSPGDAELVVTAQNYQPAIAPITVIPAEGPYVIYESHIVSGLGFTYHTSEVILLTMENVGSEDALGVLVLLTTNNPYVTLIDTLLDFGDIAAGQSVEGSLPFGFTVADNIPDLETIVFNVKATLATGDEFESSFTDIGHSPVLTYNGFSIDDAAGNNNGKLDPGETADLIVSLKNNGSATAQNVSGLLSTQSPYLIINQSVQPYGELLADSVKSQRFNVSASSDTPTGVMAFETIDWVADFGITGTGSFDFTIGQIPVLVVDLAQSNNSPAEMMSCLSVLTVGSELTNSLPDDLNIYQSIFVCLGTYPDNHVLSSSDGDKLAGFMSHGGRVFMEGGDTWAYDNQTAAHALFHISGDGDGSGDLAQVTGLTGTFSEYYDFVYDGANSYIDHLIPDTNAFTLFRNVEIGYDVAIAYENDVYKTIGTSFEFAGLVNNTTSTKDGLMAEILHFFNIPFIWTHVENQPKEAFELMVYPNPVINSLNIRINTTSAGNYSVSLIDLLGRNINHSDQNLMLKEGTNALQMDVSALVGGVYFLIVKTPAGEVTKKIMIN
;
A
#
# COMPACT_ATOMS: atom_id res chain seq x y z
N MET A 1 -61.32 17.26 -18.13
CA MET A 1 -62.04 15.99 -17.88
C MET A 1 -62.28 15.13 -19.14
N GLN A 2 -61.49 15.30 -20.21
CA GLN A 2 -61.53 14.45 -21.41
C GLN A 2 -60.13 13.94 -21.82
N ILE A 3 -59.07 14.50 -21.22
CA ILE A 3 -57.67 14.04 -21.34
C ILE A 3 -57.37 12.89 -20.37
N PHE A 4 -58.12 12.78 -19.26
CA PHE A 4 -58.00 11.71 -18.28
C PHE A 4 -58.54 10.35 -18.76
N LYS A 5 -59.31 10.33 -19.87
CA LYS A 5 -59.86 9.08 -20.45
C LYS A 5 -59.01 8.49 -21.58
N GLN A 6 -58.02 9.22 -22.11
CA GLN A 6 -57.11 8.70 -23.14
C GLN A 6 -55.81 8.12 -22.53
N CYS A 7 -55.35 8.59 -21.37
CA CYS A 7 -54.22 7.96 -20.67
C CYS A 7 -54.56 6.59 -20.07
N VAL A 8 -55.82 6.33 -19.71
CA VAL A 8 -56.27 5.04 -19.16
C VAL A 8 -56.41 3.96 -20.25
N ALA A 9 -56.52 4.34 -21.52
CA ALA A 9 -56.63 3.38 -22.63
C ALA A 9 -55.26 2.88 -23.16
N CYS A 10 -54.16 3.61 -22.94
CA CYS A 10 -52.80 3.14 -23.25
C CYS A 10 -52.20 2.25 -22.16
N ILE A 11 -52.74 2.29 -20.94
CA ILE A 11 -52.27 1.45 -19.82
C ILE A 11 -52.90 0.04 -19.85
N ILE A 12 -53.98 -0.18 -20.62
CA ILE A 12 -54.69 -1.47 -20.69
C ILE A 12 -54.36 -2.28 -21.97
N LEU A 13 -53.59 -1.73 -22.92
CA LEU A 13 -53.26 -2.41 -24.19
C LEU A 13 -51.76 -2.77 -24.36
N LEU A 14 -50.91 -2.46 -23.36
CA LEU A 14 -49.50 -2.89 -23.30
C LEU A 14 -49.29 -4.11 -22.37
N THR A 15 -50.36 -4.64 -21.76
CA THR A 15 -50.37 -5.83 -20.90
C THR A 15 -50.62 -7.15 -21.66
N LEU A 16 -50.30 -7.21 -22.96
CA LEU A 16 -50.49 -8.42 -23.77
C LEU A 16 -49.37 -8.56 -24.82
N ILE A 17 -48.14 -8.79 -24.36
CA ILE A 17 -47.02 -9.58 -24.95
C ILE A 17 -45.83 -9.32 -24.00
N GLY A 18 -45.95 -9.86 -22.80
CA GLY A 18 -44.83 -10.21 -21.95
C GLY A 18 -45.15 -11.63 -21.53
N ILE A 19 -44.36 -12.60 -21.99
CA ILE A 19 -44.47 -13.96 -21.49
C ILE A 19 -44.01 -13.89 -20.04
N VAL A 20 -44.97 -13.60 -19.15
CA VAL A 20 -44.84 -13.90 -17.73
C VAL A 20 -44.81 -15.42 -17.68
N THR A 21 -43.62 -15.99 -17.52
CA THR A 21 -43.47 -17.34 -17.00
C THR A 21 -43.99 -17.29 -15.57
N ILE A 22 -45.29 -17.53 -15.40
CA ILE A 22 -45.87 -17.85 -14.09
C ILE A 22 -45.12 -19.10 -13.61
N PRO A 23 -44.44 -19.08 -12.46
CA PRO A 23 -43.88 -20.31 -11.90
C PRO A 23 -45.05 -21.28 -11.71
N VAL A 24 -44.97 -22.38 -12.44
CA VAL A 24 -45.92 -23.49 -12.36
C VAL A 24 -45.82 -24.04 -10.94
N PHE A 25 -46.97 -24.10 -10.26
CA PHE A 25 -47.17 -24.61 -8.89
C PHE A 25 -46.10 -25.63 -8.44
N ALA A 26 -45.32 -25.27 -7.41
CA ALA A 26 -44.54 -26.24 -6.65
C ALA A 26 -45.50 -27.31 -6.11
N ALA A 27 -45.20 -28.58 -6.37
CA ALA A 27 -45.91 -29.67 -5.71
C ALA A 27 -45.37 -29.78 -4.28
N THR A 28 -46.25 -30.11 -3.34
CA THR A 28 -45.88 -30.27 -1.93
C THR A 28 -46.15 -31.70 -1.51
N ILE A 29 -45.19 -32.34 -0.86
CA ILE A 29 -45.39 -33.64 -0.22
C ILE A 29 -45.90 -33.36 1.18
N SER A 30 -47.19 -33.63 1.41
CA SER A 30 -47.78 -33.45 2.74
C SER A 30 -47.29 -34.52 3.70
N THR A 31 -46.64 -34.07 4.76
CA THR A 31 -46.14 -34.90 5.87
C THR A 31 -47.21 -35.04 6.96
N GLY A 32 -47.01 -35.92 7.94
CA GLY A 32 -47.94 -36.08 9.07
C GLY A 32 -48.02 -34.87 10.01
N THR A 33 -47.13 -33.90 9.82
CA THR A 33 -46.81 -32.76 10.70
C THR A 33 -47.21 -31.41 10.10
N GLY A 34 -47.69 -31.37 8.85
CA GLY A 34 -48.07 -30.15 8.14
C GLY A 34 -46.87 -29.24 7.89
N ASP A 35 -47.03 -27.92 7.89
CA ASP A 35 -45.92 -26.98 7.61
C ASP A 35 -44.86 -26.87 8.73
N LYS A 36 -44.99 -27.63 9.83
CA LYS A 36 -44.12 -27.48 11.00
C LYS A 36 -42.77 -28.17 10.80
N THR A 37 -41.73 -27.38 10.53
CA THR A 37 -40.32 -27.82 10.55
C THR A 37 -39.59 -27.24 11.75
N THR A 38 -39.06 -28.07 12.65
CA THR A 38 -38.37 -27.62 13.87
C THR A 38 -37.32 -28.61 14.36
N LEU A 39 -36.19 -28.11 14.86
CA LEU A 39 -35.23 -28.88 15.68
C LEU A 39 -35.34 -28.42 17.13
N GLU A 40 -35.80 -29.29 18.02
CA GLU A 40 -36.00 -28.96 19.44
C GLU A 40 -34.97 -29.67 20.33
N LEU A 41 -34.20 -28.91 21.11
CA LEU A 41 -33.33 -29.44 22.16
C LEU A 41 -34.14 -29.67 23.45
N THR A 42 -34.57 -30.91 23.67
CA THR A 42 -35.43 -31.29 24.83
C THR A 42 -34.66 -31.62 26.10
N THR A 43 -33.35 -31.84 26.02
CA THR A 43 -32.46 -32.02 27.17
C THR A 43 -31.11 -31.44 26.83
N ASN A 44 -30.68 -30.43 27.59
CA ASN A 44 -29.34 -29.87 27.53
C ASN A 44 -28.60 -30.22 28.83
N SER A 45 -27.61 -31.10 28.77
CA SER A 45 -26.76 -31.42 29.91
C SER A 45 -25.31 -31.66 29.47
N PRO A 46 -24.32 -31.45 30.35
CA PRO A 46 -22.91 -31.62 29.98
C PRO A 46 -22.52 -33.04 29.54
N GLU A 47 -23.31 -34.07 29.90
CA GLU A 47 -23.04 -35.46 29.54
C GLU A 47 -23.84 -35.93 28.33
N LYS A 48 -24.94 -35.24 27.98
CA LYS A 48 -25.81 -35.63 26.88
C LYS A 48 -26.78 -34.55 26.43
N LEU A 49 -27.15 -34.63 25.16
CA LEU A 49 -28.19 -33.84 24.50
C LEU A 49 -29.30 -34.74 23.96
N VAL A 50 -30.56 -34.32 24.05
CA VAL A 50 -31.68 -35.04 23.43
C VAL A 50 -32.45 -34.11 22.52
N PHE A 51 -32.54 -34.48 21.25
CA PHE A 51 -33.20 -33.69 20.22
C PHE A 51 -34.47 -34.35 19.70
N ILE A 52 -35.42 -33.54 19.24
CA ILE A 52 -36.54 -33.96 18.39
C ILE A 52 -36.47 -33.14 17.11
N ASN A 53 -36.26 -33.83 15.99
CA ASN A 53 -36.32 -33.23 14.66
C ASN A 53 -37.69 -33.50 14.03
N THR A 54 -38.46 -32.44 13.80
CA THR A 54 -39.76 -32.48 13.13
C THR A 54 -39.60 -31.88 11.73
N ILE A 55 -40.04 -32.62 10.71
CA ILE A 55 -40.00 -32.19 9.30
C ILE A 55 -41.39 -31.78 8.92
N GLY A 56 -41.55 -30.59 8.35
CA GLY A 56 -42.81 -30.18 7.77
C GLY A 56 -42.97 -30.65 6.32
N ASP A 57 -44.00 -30.13 5.67
CA ASP A 57 -44.30 -30.37 4.27
C ASP A 57 -43.08 -30.08 3.37
N ILE A 58 -42.74 -31.06 2.52
CA ILE A 58 -41.56 -30.99 1.66
C ILE A 58 -41.97 -30.29 0.37
N ARG A 59 -41.41 -29.10 0.13
CA ARG A 59 -41.60 -28.34 -1.11
C ARG A 59 -40.73 -28.94 -2.20
N THR A 60 -41.14 -28.84 -3.46
CA THR A 60 -40.29 -29.28 -4.57
C THR A 60 -40.09 -28.22 -5.62
N GLU A 61 -38.88 -28.23 -6.15
CA GLU A 61 -38.43 -27.34 -7.21
C GLU A 61 -38.11 -28.16 -8.45
N LYS A 62 -38.56 -27.66 -9.60
CA LYS A 62 -38.23 -28.27 -10.88
C LYS A 62 -36.88 -27.75 -11.35
N MET A 63 -35.90 -28.65 -11.44
CA MET A 63 -34.56 -28.35 -11.93
C MET A 63 -34.41 -28.83 -13.37
N LYS A 64 -33.69 -28.07 -14.20
CA LYS A 64 -33.47 -28.43 -15.60
C LYS A 64 -31.99 -28.47 -15.92
N HIS A 65 -31.56 -29.53 -16.60
CA HIS A 65 -30.22 -29.60 -17.19
C HIS A 65 -30.32 -30.13 -18.63
N GLY A 66 -29.97 -29.30 -19.60
CA GLY A 66 -30.13 -29.63 -21.02
C GLY A 66 -31.60 -29.87 -21.40
N GLN A 67 -31.94 -31.10 -21.79
CA GLN A 67 -33.31 -31.53 -22.10
C GLN A 67 -33.96 -32.32 -20.95
N ASP A 68 -33.20 -32.64 -19.90
CA ASP A 68 -33.66 -33.45 -18.79
C ASP A 68 -34.21 -32.56 -17.67
N ASP A 69 -35.33 -33.02 -17.11
CA ASP A 69 -36.00 -32.40 -15.97
C ASP A 69 -35.74 -33.28 -14.73
N TYR A 70 -35.46 -32.62 -13.60
CA TYR A 70 -35.20 -33.22 -12.29
C TYR A 70 -36.06 -32.55 -11.23
N THR A 71 -36.15 -33.17 -10.06
CA THR A 71 -36.85 -32.64 -8.87
C THR A 71 -35.83 -32.36 -7.76
N ARG A 72 -35.89 -31.18 -7.14
CA ARG A 72 -35.18 -30.87 -5.89
C ARG A 72 -36.17 -30.85 -4.74
N LEU A 73 -35.79 -31.40 -3.60
CA LEU A 73 -36.58 -31.37 -2.37
C LEU A 73 -36.10 -30.22 -1.50
N VAL A 74 -37.03 -29.42 -0.99
CA VAL A 74 -36.73 -28.25 -0.15
C VAL A 74 -37.51 -28.36 1.15
N ILE A 75 -36.78 -28.27 2.26
CA ILE A 75 -37.31 -28.20 3.62
C ILE A 75 -36.73 -26.94 4.26
N PRO A 76 -37.55 -26.05 4.87
CA PRO A 76 -37.05 -24.83 5.52
C PRO A 76 -35.90 -25.10 6.49
N THR A 77 -34.86 -24.27 6.48
CA THR A 77 -33.63 -24.38 7.30
C THR A 77 -32.75 -25.63 7.06
N TYR A 78 -33.05 -26.43 6.02
CA TYR A 78 -32.21 -27.57 5.61
C TYR A 78 -31.29 -27.17 4.46
N THR A 79 -30.11 -27.79 4.42
CA THR A 79 -29.20 -27.78 3.27
C THR A 79 -29.32 -29.13 2.53
N ARG A 80 -28.24 -29.61 1.93
CA ARG A 80 -28.16 -30.87 1.17
C ARG A 80 -26.99 -31.74 1.61
N ASN A 81 -27.06 -33.04 1.32
CA ASN A 81 -25.87 -33.91 1.33
C ASN A 81 -24.79 -33.39 0.36
N THR A 82 -23.52 -33.75 0.60
CA THR A 82 -22.37 -33.10 -0.02
C THR A 82 -21.58 -33.98 -1.00
N THR A 83 -21.89 -35.27 -1.07
CA THR A 83 -21.25 -36.18 -2.03
C THR A 83 -21.71 -35.83 -3.45
N ILE A 84 -20.77 -35.44 -4.32
CA ILE A 84 -21.09 -35.00 -5.69
C ILE A 84 -21.64 -36.13 -6.54
N GLY A 85 -22.61 -35.82 -7.41
CA GLY A 85 -23.16 -36.72 -8.42
C GLY A 85 -24.24 -37.69 -7.93
N ILE A 86 -24.39 -37.91 -6.62
CA ILE A 86 -25.48 -38.72 -6.06
C ILE A 86 -26.76 -37.88 -5.87
N PRO A 87 -27.95 -38.49 -5.69
CA PRO A 87 -29.18 -37.74 -5.45
C PRO A 87 -29.08 -36.74 -4.30
N GLU A 88 -29.53 -35.52 -4.55
CA GLU A 88 -29.60 -34.43 -3.58
C GLU A 88 -30.73 -34.68 -2.59
N LEU A 89 -30.38 -34.73 -1.31
CA LEU A 89 -31.29 -35.01 -0.20
C LEU A 89 -31.16 -33.95 0.89
N PRO A 90 -32.29 -33.47 1.47
CA PRO A 90 -32.25 -32.49 2.54
C PRO A 90 -31.52 -32.98 3.79
N VAL A 91 -30.63 -32.14 4.34
CA VAL A 91 -29.91 -32.40 5.60
C VAL A 91 -30.06 -31.19 6.52
N LYS A 92 -30.53 -31.40 7.76
CA LYS A 92 -30.50 -30.36 8.79
C LYS A 92 -29.15 -30.40 9.48
N ARG A 93 -28.54 -29.23 9.62
CA ARG A 93 -27.28 -29.05 10.32
C ARG A 93 -27.44 -28.03 11.43
N GLN A 94 -26.68 -28.23 12.50
CA GLN A 94 -26.67 -27.37 13.67
C GLN A 94 -25.32 -27.48 14.36
N LEU A 95 -24.70 -26.35 14.68
CA LEU A 95 -23.49 -26.36 15.50
C LEU A 95 -23.82 -26.66 16.97
N ILE A 96 -22.94 -27.40 17.64
CA ILE A 96 -23.06 -27.80 19.06
C ILE A 96 -21.73 -27.63 19.80
N GLU A 97 -21.80 -27.32 21.09
CA GLU A 97 -20.67 -27.42 22.03
C GLU A 97 -20.45 -28.90 22.41
N ILE A 98 -19.18 -29.32 22.43
CA ILE A 98 -18.75 -30.65 22.86
C ILE A 98 -17.86 -30.49 24.10
N PRO A 99 -18.04 -31.28 25.17
CA PRO A 99 -17.12 -31.25 26.30
C PRO A 99 -15.72 -31.77 25.94
N TYR A 100 -14.69 -31.26 26.61
CA TYR A 100 -13.31 -31.67 26.38
C TYR A 100 -13.13 -33.18 26.56
N ASN A 101 -12.31 -33.79 25.70
CA ASN A 101 -12.00 -35.22 25.68
C ASN A 101 -13.21 -36.16 25.47
N ALA A 102 -14.40 -35.62 25.20
CA ALA A 102 -15.59 -36.44 25.00
C ALA A 102 -15.51 -37.27 23.72
N GLN A 103 -15.95 -38.51 23.81
CA GLN A 103 -16.28 -39.36 22.67
C GLN A 103 -17.79 -39.31 22.45
N VAL A 104 -18.18 -38.82 21.28
CA VAL A 104 -19.58 -38.65 20.88
C VAL A 104 -20.18 -40.00 20.48
N GLN A 105 -21.35 -40.33 21.05
CA GLN A 105 -22.13 -41.50 20.70
C GLN A 105 -23.58 -41.11 20.43
N ILE A 106 -24.17 -41.67 19.38
CA ILE A 106 -25.52 -41.31 18.93
C ILE A 106 -26.44 -42.51 19.11
N THR A 107 -27.61 -42.28 19.72
CA THR A 107 -28.66 -43.28 19.87
C THR A 107 -29.98 -42.74 19.35
N VAL A 108 -30.51 -43.33 18.29
CA VAL A 108 -31.87 -43.02 17.82
C VAL A 108 -32.87 -43.67 18.77
N LEU A 109 -33.76 -42.86 19.36
CA LEU A 109 -34.71 -43.27 20.39
C LEU A 109 -36.07 -43.67 19.78
N SER A 110 -36.58 -42.86 18.85
CA SER A 110 -37.86 -43.11 18.17
C SER A 110 -37.98 -42.26 16.90
N PHE A 111 -38.80 -42.70 15.95
CA PHE A 111 -39.20 -41.93 14.76
C PHE A 111 -40.49 -42.50 14.19
N GLU A 112 -41.14 -41.73 13.33
CA GLU A 112 -42.21 -42.15 12.43
C GLU A 112 -41.65 -42.20 11.01
N VAL A 113 -42.06 -43.17 10.18
CA VAL A 113 -41.52 -43.30 8.82
C VAL A 113 -42.66 -43.42 7.81
N ASN A 114 -42.61 -42.57 6.79
CA ASN A 114 -43.54 -42.57 5.66
C ASN A 114 -42.79 -42.76 4.34
N GLU A 115 -43.38 -43.53 3.43
CA GLU A 115 -42.85 -43.74 2.08
C GLU A 115 -43.71 -43.00 1.06
N PHE A 116 -43.07 -42.24 0.17
CA PHE A 116 -43.74 -41.49 -0.88
C PHE A 116 -43.16 -41.85 -2.24
N ASN A 117 -43.99 -42.37 -3.14
CA ASN A 117 -43.60 -42.53 -4.53
C ASN A 117 -43.71 -41.18 -5.24
N LEU A 118 -42.59 -40.60 -5.66
CA LEU A 118 -42.56 -39.25 -6.22
C LEU A 118 -43.41 -39.15 -7.50
N ALA A 119 -43.43 -40.20 -8.33
CA ALA A 119 -44.26 -40.21 -9.53
C ALA A 119 -45.76 -40.15 -9.23
N GLU A 120 -46.22 -40.76 -8.13
CA GLU A 120 -47.63 -40.72 -7.69
C GLU A 120 -48.02 -39.36 -7.08
N THR A 121 -47.04 -38.61 -6.56
CA THR A 121 -47.22 -37.25 -6.03
C THR A 121 -47.20 -36.15 -7.11
N GLY A 122 -47.16 -36.53 -8.39
CA GLY A 122 -47.09 -35.58 -9.51
C GLY A 122 -45.66 -35.19 -9.90
N MET A 123 -44.64 -35.84 -9.33
CA MET A 123 -43.22 -35.55 -9.51
C MET A 123 -42.52 -36.74 -10.16
N ALA A 124 -42.78 -36.92 -11.46
CA ALA A 124 -42.29 -38.08 -12.21
C ALA A 124 -40.77 -38.06 -12.49
N HIS A 125 -40.10 -36.94 -12.24
CA HIS A 125 -38.67 -36.75 -12.50
C HIS A 125 -37.83 -37.24 -11.33
N LEU A 126 -36.64 -37.79 -11.63
CA LEU A 126 -35.67 -38.22 -10.62
C LEU A 126 -35.16 -37.02 -9.81
N LEU A 127 -34.67 -37.29 -8.60
CA LEU A 127 -34.04 -36.25 -7.80
C LEU A 127 -32.79 -35.68 -8.49
N TYR A 128 -32.59 -34.37 -8.37
CA TYR A 128 -31.42 -33.67 -8.91
C TYR A 128 -30.14 -34.18 -8.23
N PRO A 129 -29.02 -34.39 -8.94
CA PRO A 129 -27.78 -34.81 -8.32
C PRO A 129 -27.08 -33.64 -7.61
N VAL A 130 -26.45 -33.90 -6.48
CA VAL A 130 -25.61 -32.91 -5.78
C VAL A 130 -24.53 -32.41 -6.74
N GLN A 131 -24.47 -31.09 -6.95
CA GLN A 131 -23.42 -30.44 -7.70
C GLN A 131 -22.44 -29.74 -6.75
N ALA A 132 -21.18 -29.67 -7.17
CA ALA A 132 -20.17 -28.87 -6.48
C ALA A 132 -20.53 -27.39 -6.57
N SER A 133 -20.22 -26.63 -5.52
CA SER A 133 -20.43 -25.18 -5.53
C SER A 133 -19.62 -24.54 -6.65
N GLN A 134 -20.24 -23.63 -7.39
CA GLN A 134 -19.59 -22.93 -8.48
C GLN A 134 -18.75 -21.78 -7.92
N SER A 135 -17.47 -21.76 -8.24
CA SER A 135 -16.62 -20.58 -8.00
C SER A 135 -17.20 -19.39 -8.75
N LYS A 136 -17.27 -18.24 -8.08
CA LYS A 136 -17.64 -16.97 -8.71
C LYS A 136 -16.62 -16.54 -9.76
N CYS A 137 -15.48 -17.21 -9.89
CA CYS A 137 -14.51 -16.96 -10.95
C CYS A 137 -14.10 -18.24 -11.66
N GLY A 138 -13.80 -18.13 -12.95
CA GLY A 138 -13.38 -19.24 -13.78
C GLY A 138 -14.53 -19.91 -14.53
N ASN A 139 -14.27 -21.12 -15.01
CA ASN A 139 -15.19 -21.82 -15.91
C ASN A 139 -16.35 -22.48 -15.15
N GLN A 140 -17.51 -22.54 -15.80
CA GLN A 140 -18.65 -23.30 -15.30
C GLN A 140 -18.28 -24.79 -15.16
N LEU A 141 -18.55 -25.36 -13.99
CA LEU A 141 -18.34 -26.77 -13.73
C LEU A 141 -19.27 -27.62 -14.59
N ALA A 142 -18.76 -28.78 -15.03
CA ALA A 142 -19.57 -29.74 -15.75
C ALA A 142 -20.64 -30.34 -14.82
N PHE A 143 -21.81 -30.64 -15.38
CA PHE A 143 -22.83 -31.35 -14.62
C PHE A 143 -22.39 -32.78 -14.33
N GLU A 144 -22.43 -33.17 -13.06
CA GLU A 144 -22.02 -34.48 -12.58
C GLU A 144 -23.22 -35.32 -12.13
N LEU A 145 -23.29 -36.54 -12.64
CA LEU A 145 -24.27 -37.54 -12.23
C LEU A 145 -23.58 -38.90 -12.12
N ASP A 146 -23.67 -39.51 -10.94
CA ASP A 146 -23.16 -40.85 -10.68
C ASP A 146 -24.17 -41.88 -11.22
N ALA A 147 -23.86 -42.43 -12.40
CA ALA A 147 -24.71 -43.41 -13.05
C ALA A 147 -24.91 -44.69 -12.22
N GLU A 148 -23.93 -45.08 -11.39
CA GLU A 148 -24.06 -46.26 -10.53
C GLU A 148 -25.03 -45.99 -9.38
N ALA A 149 -24.94 -44.81 -8.76
CA ALA A 149 -25.85 -44.39 -7.70
C ALA A 149 -27.31 -44.38 -8.19
N TYR A 150 -27.57 -43.83 -9.38
CA TYR A 150 -28.92 -43.75 -9.96
C TYR A 150 -29.48 -45.09 -10.48
N GLN A 151 -28.64 -46.11 -10.66
CA GLN A 151 -29.06 -47.45 -11.09
C GLN A 151 -29.29 -48.43 -9.92
N LYS A 152 -29.02 -48.01 -8.69
CA LYS A 152 -29.14 -48.84 -7.50
C LYS A 152 -30.60 -48.95 -7.05
N ASN A 153 -31.14 -50.17 -7.06
CA ASN A 153 -32.51 -50.42 -6.58
C ASN A 153 -32.56 -50.68 -5.07
N GLU A 154 -32.09 -49.72 -4.28
CA GLU A 154 -32.19 -49.70 -2.83
C GLU A 154 -32.23 -48.26 -2.34
N PHE A 155 -32.65 -48.05 -1.09
CA PHE A 155 -32.50 -46.76 -0.43
C PHE A 155 -31.03 -46.51 -0.10
N ASN A 156 -30.57 -45.27 -0.14
CA ASN A 156 -29.25 -44.88 0.36
C ASN A 156 -29.06 -45.32 1.83
N SER A 157 -27.81 -45.61 2.18
CA SER A 157 -27.41 -46.17 3.48
C SER A 157 -26.84 -45.14 4.44
N ASP A 158 -27.14 -43.85 4.24
CA ASP A 158 -26.62 -42.78 5.09
C ASP A 158 -27.18 -42.89 6.50
N GLU A 159 -26.34 -42.58 7.49
CA GLU A 159 -26.77 -42.52 8.89
C GLU A 159 -27.78 -41.38 9.07
N LEU A 160 -28.86 -41.64 9.81
CA LEU A 160 -29.90 -40.62 10.04
C LEU A 160 -29.37 -39.42 10.83
N VAL A 161 -28.40 -39.68 11.72
CA VAL A 161 -27.80 -38.66 12.58
C VAL A 161 -26.31 -38.98 12.75
N SER A 162 -25.45 -38.01 12.49
CA SER A 162 -24.01 -38.05 12.74
C SER A 162 -23.52 -36.75 13.39
N VAL A 163 -22.31 -36.74 13.95
CA VAL A 163 -21.66 -35.53 14.48
C VAL A 163 -20.24 -35.46 13.94
N ASP A 164 -19.91 -34.35 13.29
CA ASP A 164 -18.53 -34.01 12.90
C ASP A 164 -17.87 -33.21 14.03
N ILE A 165 -16.62 -33.51 14.38
CA ILE A 165 -15.82 -32.70 15.30
C ILE A 165 -15.03 -31.69 14.46
N LEU A 166 -15.29 -30.40 14.64
CA LEU A 166 -14.76 -29.36 13.77
C LEU A 166 -13.48 -28.72 14.31
N GLY A 167 -13.40 -28.53 15.63
CA GLY A 167 -12.29 -27.80 16.24
C GLY A 167 -12.66 -27.13 17.54
N ARG A 168 -11.87 -26.13 17.94
CA ARG A 168 -12.03 -25.35 19.15
C ARG A 168 -11.95 -23.88 18.79
N MET A 169 -12.91 -23.11 19.28
CA MET A 169 -12.86 -21.66 19.21
C MET A 169 -12.73 -21.13 20.63
N ARG A 170 -11.55 -20.58 20.96
CA ARG A 170 -11.29 -19.88 22.22
C ARG A 170 -11.79 -20.63 23.47
N GLY A 171 -11.35 -21.88 23.62
CA GLY A 171 -11.67 -22.71 24.80
C GLY A 171 -13.00 -23.47 24.74
N VAL A 172 -13.74 -23.40 23.62
CA VAL A 172 -14.99 -24.15 23.40
C VAL A 172 -14.82 -25.12 22.23
N ASP A 173 -14.93 -26.43 22.46
CA ASP A 173 -14.92 -27.42 21.38
C ASP A 173 -16.26 -27.40 20.63
N ILE A 174 -16.19 -27.30 19.30
CA ILE A 174 -17.33 -27.17 18.40
C ILE A 174 -17.45 -28.43 17.55
N GLY A 175 -18.67 -28.96 17.47
CA GLY A 175 -19.05 -29.97 16.50
C GLY A 175 -20.26 -29.56 15.67
N ARG A 176 -20.50 -30.30 14.59
CA ARG A 176 -21.69 -30.15 13.74
C ARG A 176 -22.54 -31.38 13.81
N LEU A 177 -23.77 -31.21 14.27
CA LEU A 177 -24.81 -32.22 14.21
C LEU A 177 -25.38 -32.26 12.78
N ASN A 178 -25.34 -33.43 12.14
CA ASN A 178 -25.94 -33.67 10.82
C ASN A 178 -27.15 -34.59 10.97
N ILE A 179 -28.30 -34.19 10.46
CA ILE A 179 -29.54 -34.96 10.51
C ILE A 179 -30.03 -35.16 9.08
N ALA A 180 -29.98 -36.39 8.58
CA ALA A 180 -30.35 -36.78 7.22
C ALA A 180 -31.63 -37.63 7.23
N PRO A 181 -32.82 -37.02 7.35
CA PRO A 181 -34.05 -37.77 7.59
C PRO A 181 -34.77 -38.19 6.31
N VAL A 182 -34.20 -37.96 5.13
CA VAL A 182 -34.77 -38.40 3.86
C VAL A 182 -33.84 -39.41 3.23
N GLN A 183 -34.38 -40.57 2.87
CA GLN A 183 -33.69 -41.59 2.08
C GLN A 183 -34.40 -41.75 0.74
N TYR A 184 -33.67 -42.12 -0.31
CA TYR A 184 -34.21 -42.22 -1.67
C TYR A 184 -33.75 -43.49 -2.38
N ASN A 185 -34.69 -44.14 -3.07
CA ASN A 185 -34.44 -45.22 -4.01
C ASN A 185 -34.67 -44.70 -5.45
N PRO A 186 -33.60 -44.53 -6.24
CA PRO A 186 -33.69 -43.93 -7.57
C PRO A 186 -34.39 -44.80 -8.62
N VAL A 187 -34.34 -46.12 -8.49
CA VAL A 187 -34.98 -47.04 -9.46
C VAL A 187 -36.50 -47.08 -9.30
N THR A 188 -37.00 -46.98 -8.07
CA THR A 188 -38.44 -46.95 -7.78
C THR A 188 -39.00 -45.54 -7.67
N ASN A 189 -38.15 -44.52 -7.76
CA ASN A 189 -38.47 -43.10 -7.55
C ASN A 189 -39.28 -42.87 -6.25
N THR A 190 -38.82 -43.48 -5.15
CA THR A 190 -39.52 -43.48 -3.86
C THR A 190 -38.61 -42.91 -2.78
N ILE A 191 -39.14 -41.99 -1.97
CA ILE A 191 -38.46 -41.46 -0.78
C ILE A 191 -39.03 -42.07 0.50
N LYS A 192 -38.18 -42.20 1.52
CA LYS A 192 -38.50 -42.49 2.92
C LYS A 192 -38.23 -41.26 3.74
N VAL A 193 -39.23 -40.77 4.46
CA VAL A 193 -39.13 -39.59 5.32
C VAL A 193 -39.28 -40.03 6.77
N TYR A 194 -38.27 -39.71 7.59
CA TYR A 194 -38.24 -39.98 9.02
C TYR A 194 -38.75 -38.75 9.79
N GLU A 195 -40.04 -38.77 10.12
CA GLU A 195 -40.73 -37.71 10.85
C GLU A 195 -40.57 -37.89 12.37
N ASN A 196 -40.65 -36.80 13.13
CA ASN A 196 -40.55 -36.80 14.61
C ASN A 196 -39.33 -37.60 15.13
N LEU A 197 -38.19 -37.48 14.44
CA LEU A 197 -36.96 -38.21 14.74
C LEU A 197 -36.37 -37.73 16.06
N ARG A 198 -36.46 -38.58 17.09
CA ARG A 198 -35.91 -38.34 18.42
C ARG A 198 -34.64 -39.13 18.61
N PHE A 199 -33.57 -38.46 19.03
CA PHE A 199 -32.26 -39.08 19.25
C PHE A 199 -31.52 -38.44 20.43
N GLU A 200 -30.57 -39.19 20.97
CA GLU A 200 -29.68 -38.78 22.07
C GLU A 200 -28.24 -38.74 21.56
N VAL A 201 -27.53 -37.64 21.86
CA VAL A 201 -26.09 -37.47 21.67
C VAL A 201 -25.44 -37.55 23.05
N THR A 202 -24.60 -38.55 23.29
CA THR A 202 -23.93 -38.80 24.58
C THR A 202 -22.44 -38.47 24.48
N PHE A 203 -21.92 -37.77 25.49
CA PHE A 203 -20.52 -37.37 25.62
C PHE A 203 -19.80 -38.28 26.61
N SER A 204 -19.37 -39.45 26.14
CA SER A 204 -18.64 -40.41 26.99
C SER A 204 -17.20 -39.96 27.24
N ASN A 205 -16.64 -40.22 28.43
CA ASN A 205 -15.28 -39.79 28.83
C ASN A 205 -15.04 -38.25 28.84
N ALA A 206 -16.11 -37.45 28.90
CA ALA A 206 -16.02 -35.99 29.01
C ALA A 206 -15.28 -35.54 30.27
N ASP A 207 -14.37 -34.57 30.11
CA ASP A 207 -13.71 -33.85 31.20
C ASP A 207 -14.42 -32.52 31.45
N LEU A 208 -15.47 -32.58 32.28
CA LEU A 208 -16.30 -31.42 32.60
C LEU A 208 -15.55 -30.36 33.41
N SER A 209 -14.57 -30.78 34.23
CA SER A 209 -13.80 -29.84 35.04
C SER A 209 -12.89 -29.01 34.14
N LYS A 210 -12.23 -29.67 33.17
CA LYS A 210 -11.41 -28.98 32.16
C LYS A 210 -12.27 -28.08 31.27
N THR A 211 -13.42 -28.56 30.80
CA THR A 211 -14.35 -27.76 29.99
C THR A 211 -14.72 -26.46 30.69
N GLN A 212 -15.09 -26.53 31.97
CA GLN A 212 -15.43 -25.35 32.77
C GLN A 212 -14.22 -24.41 32.95
N SER A 213 -13.05 -24.94 33.32
CA SER A 213 -11.87 -24.12 33.60
C SER A 213 -11.36 -23.37 32.36
N GLU A 214 -11.45 -23.98 31.18
CA GLU A 214 -10.99 -23.38 29.92
C GLU A 214 -11.94 -22.23 29.50
N LYS A 215 -13.25 -22.45 29.61
CA LYS A 215 -14.26 -21.41 29.36
C LYS A 215 -14.09 -20.21 30.29
N GLU A 216 -13.88 -20.45 31.59
CA GLU A 216 -13.64 -19.40 32.58
C GLU A 216 -12.32 -18.66 32.36
N GLY A 217 -11.24 -19.37 32.03
CA GLY A 217 -9.91 -18.78 31.83
C GLY A 217 -9.79 -17.92 30.57
N LEU A 218 -10.57 -18.25 29.52
CA LEU A 218 -10.48 -17.61 28.20
C LEU A 218 -11.69 -16.73 27.86
N THR A 219 -12.52 -16.41 28.85
CA THR A 219 -13.73 -15.61 28.64
C THR A 219 -13.41 -14.30 27.90
N SER A 220 -14.30 -13.85 27.03
CA SER A 220 -14.24 -12.51 26.45
C SER A 220 -15.66 -12.04 26.15
N PRO A 221 -15.99 -10.77 26.46
CA PRO A 221 -17.33 -10.24 26.18
C PRO A 221 -17.66 -10.24 24.68
N TYR A 222 -16.66 -10.28 23.79
CA TYR A 222 -16.88 -10.31 22.34
C TYR A 222 -17.03 -11.73 21.76
N PHE A 223 -16.57 -12.76 22.48
CA PHE A 223 -16.65 -14.16 22.00
C PHE A 223 -17.93 -14.88 22.43
N THR A 224 -18.76 -14.29 23.30
CA THR A 224 -20.07 -14.89 23.64
C THR A 224 -20.99 -14.98 22.42
N ALA A 225 -20.89 -14.01 21.50
CA ALA A 225 -21.72 -13.94 20.31
C ALA A 225 -21.48 -15.10 19.34
N PRO A 226 -20.23 -15.42 18.92
CA PRO A 226 -19.92 -16.66 18.20
C PRO A 226 -20.52 -17.94 18.79
N TYR A 227 -20.51 -18.08 20.12
CA TYR A 227 -21.02 -19.28 20.78
C TYR A 227 -22.54 -19.40 20.79
N SER A 228 -23.28 -18.31 20.54
CA SER A 228 -24.74 -18.37 20.40
C SER A 228 -25.20 -19.16 19.17
N SER A 229 -24.30 -19.35 18.18
CA SER A 229 -24.53 -20.29 17.06
C SER A 229 -24.58 -21.76 17.49
N LEU A 230 -24.12 -22.08 18.70
CA LEU A 230 -24.14 -23.43 19.24
C LEU A 230 -25.44 -23.64 20.05
N ILE A 231 -26.35 -24.47 19.55
CA ILE A 231 -27.71 -24.60 20.12
C ILE A 231 -27.75 -25.06 21.59
N ASN A 232 -26.69 -25.72 22.07
CA ASN A 232 -26.58 -26.23 23.43
C ASN A 232 -25.61 -25.43 24.31
N TYR A 233 -25.02 -24.34 23.83
CA TYR A 233 -24.06 -23.59 24.61
C TYR A 233 -24.71 -22.99 25.85
N ALA A 234 -24.10 -23.26 26.99
CA ALA A 234 -24.45 -22.65 28.26
C ALA A 234 -23.31 -21.72 28.67
N PRO A 235 -23.54 -20.40 28.77
CA PRO A 235 -22.52 -19.47 29.22
C PRO A 235 -22.14 -19.75 30.68
N THR A 236 -20.84 -19.73 30.97
CA THR A 236 -20.31 -19.87 32.34
C THR A 236 -20.46 -18.59 33.15
N ALA A 237 -20.44 -17.45 32.47
CA ALA A 237 -20.78 -16.12 32.98
C ALA A 237 -21.60 -15.38 31.91
N SER A 238 -22.55 -14.54 32.34
CA SER A 238 -23.24 -13.64 31.42
C SER A 238 -22.32 -12.48 31.05
N ARG A 239 -22.29 -12.07 29.77
CA ARG A 239 -21.64 -10.82 29.32
C ARG A 239 -22.11 -9.62 30.16
N GLU A 240 -23.35 -9.67 30.63
CA GLU A 240 -24.00 -8.67 31.49
C GLU A 240 -23.42 -8.62 32.93
N ASN A 241 -22.78 -9.69 33.38
CA ASN A 241 -22.15 -9.78 34.71
C ASN A 241 -20.64 -9.49 34.66
N MET A 242 -20.08 -9.22 33.48
CA MET A 242 -18.67 -8.88 33.27
C MET A 242 -18.45 -7.37 33.38
N THR A 243 -19.03 -6.75 34.41
CA THR A 243 -19.10 -5.28 34.55
C THR A 243 -17.73 -4.62 34.58
N ASN A 244 -16.69 -5.28 35.09
CA ASN A 244 -15.31 -4.78 35.16
C ASN A 244 -14.35 -5.80 34.49
N TYR A 245 -14.44 -6.00 33.17
CA TYR A 245 -13.57 -6.93 32.46
C TYR A 245 -12.60 -6.23 31.48
N PRO A 246 -11.28 -6.44 31.64
CA PRO A 246 -10.30 -5.91 30.71
C PRO A 246 -10.49 -6.44 29.29
N VAL A 247 -10.48 -5.55 28.29
CA VAL A 247 -10.42 -5.98 26.88
C VAL A 247 -9.01 -5.71 26.36
N LYS A 248 -8.23 -6.78 26.19
CA LYS A 248 -6.87 -6.68 25.66
C LYS A 248 -6.88 -6.61 24.13
N TYR A 249 -6.22 -5.60 23.59
CA TYR A 249 -6.07 -5.33 22.16
C TYR A 249 -4.57 -5.28 21.81
N VAL A 250 -4.12 -6.13 20.89
CA VAL A 250 -2.70 -6.18 20.51
C VAL A 250 -2.51 -5.55 19.14
N ILE A 251 -1.53 -4.67 18.99
CA ILE A 251 -1.10 -4.13 17.70
C ILE A 251 0.25 -4.76 17.36
N VAL A 252 0.32 -5.50 16.26
CA VAL A 252 1.57 -6.03 15.73
C VAL A 252 2.00 -5.15 14.56
N SER A 253 3.16 -4.50 14.66
CA SER A 253 3.56 -3.48 13.69
C SER A 253 5.06 -3.50 13.39
N ASP A 254 5.44 -3.07 12.19
CA ASP A 254 6.82 -2.62 11.97
C ASP A 254 7.11 -1.36 12.82
N ARG A 255 8.35 -1.23 13.30
CA ARG A 255 8.81 -0.11 14.13
C ARG A 255 8.62 1.24 13.43
N MET A 256 8.67 1.28 12.10
CA MET A 256 8.55 2.52 11.33
C MET A 256 7.21 3.25 11.55
N PHE A 257 6.17 2.55 12.02
CA PHE A 257 4.84 3.11 12.25
C PHE A 257 4.59 3.54 13.70
N ALA A 258 5.54 3.35 14.61
CA ALA A 258 5.33 3.51 16.06
C ALA A 258 4.78 4.88 16.45
N ASP A 259 5.40 5.96 15.96
CA ASP A 259 4.99 7.33 16.28
C ASP A 259 3.62 7.66 15.66
N GLN A 260 3.37 7.18 14.44
CA GLN A 260 2.14 7.45 13.71
C GLN A 260 0.92 6.76 14.33
N LEU A 261 1.14 5.61 14.99
CA LEU A 261 0.09 4.84 15.65
C LEU A 261 -0.37 5.43 16.99
N GLN A 262 0.39 6.34 17.60
CA GLN A 262 0.10 6.83 18.96
C GLN A 262 -1.31 7.44 19.12
N PRO A 263 -1.85 8.23 18.17
CA PRO A 263 -3.24 8.71 18.29
C PRO A 263 -4.28 7.58 18.32
N PHE A 264 -4.05 6.50 17.55
CA PHE A 264 -4.90 5.32 17.54
C PHE A 264 -4.79 4.54 18.87
N VAL A 265 -3.57 4.29 19.36
CA VAL A 265 -3.30 3.64 20.66
C VAL A 265 -3.97 4.40 21.79
N GLN A 266 -3.81 5.73 21.82
CA GLN A 266 -4.41 6.60 22.83
C GLN A 266 -5.93 6.53 22.79
N TRP A 267 -6.54 6.57 21.60
CA TRP A 267 -7.98 6.46 21.47
C TRP A 267 -8.53 5.12 21.96
N LYS A 268 -7.89 4.00 21.58
CA LYS A 268 -8.28 2.66 22.08
C LYS A 268 -8.15 2.57 23.59
N THR A 269 -7.08 3.13 24.16
CA THR A 269 -6.86 3.21 25.61
C THR A 269 -7.94 4.04 26.30
N ARG A 270 -8.26 5.23 25.79
CA ARG A 270 -9.31 6.13 26.33
C ARG A 270 -10.69 5.48 26.33
N LYS A 271 -11.01 4.69 25.30
CA LYS A 271 -12.24 3.89 25.20
C LYS A 271 -12.31 2.69 26.16
N GLY A 272 -11.24 2.40 26.88
CA GLY A 272 -11.19 1.32 27.85
C GLY A 272 -10.48 0.06 27.38
N PHE A 273 -9.74 0.04 26.26
CA PHE A 273 -8.94 -1.15 25.93
C PHE A 273 -7.58 -1.13 26.61
N THR A 274 -7.12 -2.30 27.06
CA THR A 274 -5.73 -2.52 27.44
C THR A 274 -4.94 -2.79 26.16
N VAL A 275 -4.22 -1.78 25.66
CA VAL A 275 -3.48 -1.87 24.40
C VAL A 275 -2.07 -2.40 24.63
N VAL A 276 -1.65 -3.37 23.83
CA VAL A 276 -0.27 -3.89 23.79
C VAL A 276 0.32 -3.59 22.43
N GLU A 277 1.38 -2.80 22.40
CA GLU A 277 2.15 -2.51 21.18
C GLU A 277 3.30 -3.52 21.03
N ALA A 278 3.28 -4.30 19.96
CA ALA A 278 4.24 -5.36 19.67
C ALA A 278 4.96 -5.08 18.35
N TYR A 279 6.23 -4.68 18.44
CA TYR A 279 7.01 -4.28 17.27
C TYR A 279 7.94 -5.39 16.78
N THR A 280 8.02 -5.60 15.46
CA THR A 280 8.74 -6.73 14.83
C THR A 280 10.25 -6.75 15.10
N ASP A 281 10.87 -5.59 15.34
CA ASP A 281 12.28 -5.49 15.75
C ASP A 281 12.54 -6.05 17.17
N VAL A 282 11.50 -6.18 17.99
CA VAL A 282 11.55 -6.73 19.36
C VAL A 282 11.03 -8.15 19.42
N ILE A 283 9.87 -8.43 18.81
CA ILE A 283 9.22 -9.75 18.91
C ILE A 283 9.73 -10.75 17.87
N GLY A 284 10.46 -10.27 16.84
CA GLY A 284 10.87 -11.05 15.68
C GLY A 284 10.03 -10.74 14.44
N THR A 285 10.59 -11.04 13.26
CA THR A 285 10.00 -10.71 11.96
C THR A 285 9.46 -11.93 11.21
N SER A 286 9.66 -13.16 11.72
CA SER A 286 9.17 -14.36 11.03
C SER A 286 7.73 -14.70 11.41
N LEU A 287 7.02 -15.39 10.51
CA LEU A 287 5.69 -15.97 10.74
C LEU A 287 5.59 -16.67 12.10
N ASN A 288 6.58 -17.51 12.42
CA ASN A 288 6.57 -18.29 13.65
C ASN A 288 6.89 -17.45 14.89
N ASP A 289 7.73 -16.42 14.79
CA ASP A 289 8.06 -15.56 15.94
C ASP A 289 6.84 -14.75 16.37
N ILE A 290 6.16 -14.12 15.40
CA ILE A 290 4.94 -13.34 15.63
C ILE A 290 3.82 -14.23 16.19
N LYS A 291 3.59 -15.41 15.59
CA LYS A 291 2.61 -16.38 16.12
C LYS A 291 2.95 -16.83 17.54
N ALA A 292 4.21 -17.17 17.81
CA ALA A 292 4.63 -17.59 19.15
C ALA A 292 4.46 -16.49 20.20
N TYR A 293 4.70 -15.22 19.83
CA TYR A 293 4.46 -14.08 20.70
C TYR A 293 2.96 -13.93 21.04
N LEU A 294 2.09 -13.92 20.02
CA LEU A 294 0.65 -13.78 20.21
C LEU A 294 0.06 -14.97 20.99
N GLN A 295 0.49 -16.20 20.66
CA GLN A 295 0.11 -17.40 21.40
C GLN A 295 0.58 -17.32 22.86
N GLY A 296 1.77 -16.80 23.12
CA GLY A 296 2.27 -16.59 24.48
C GLY A 296 1.40 -15.63 25.30
N LEU A 297 0.89 -14.55 24.69
CA LEU A 297 -0.08 -13.65 25.34
C LEU A 297 -1.43 -14.33 25.58
N TYR A 298 -1.88 -15.15 24.64
CA TYR A 298 -3.12 -15.91 24.74
C TYR A 298 -3.06 -16.94 25.87
N ASP A 299 -2.02 -17.77 25.89
CA ASP A 299 -1.81 -18.83 26.89
C ASP A 299 -1.58 -18.28 28.31
N ALA A 300 -1.06 -17.05 28.42
CA ALA A 300 -0.84 -16.36 29.70
C ALA A 300 -2.09 -15.67 30.26
N GLY A 301 -3.21 -15.67 29.52
CA GLY A 301 -4.44 -15.00 29.90
C GLY A 301 -4.98 -15.42 31.27
N THR A 302 -5.42 -14.44 32.05
CA THR A 302 -6.10 -14.62 33.34
C THR A 302 -7.32 -13.70 33.44
N PRO A 303 -8.27 -13.90 34.37
CA PRO A 303 -9.39 -12.98 34.52
C PRO A 303 -9.01 -11.50 34.75
N ASP A 304 -7.89 -11.24 35.44
CA ASP A 304 -7.39 -9.88 35.72
C ASP A 304 -6.53 -9.31 34.57
N ASP A 305 -5.88 -10.18 33.80
CA ASP A 305 -5.12 -9.83 32.59
C ASP A 305 -5.46 -10.80 31.44
N PRO A 306 -6.58 -10.61 30.75
CA PRO A 306 -7.16 -11.62 29.88
C PRO A 306 -6.40 -11.82 28.58
N ALA A 307 -6.62 -12.98 27.97
CA ALA A 307 -6.11 -13.29 26.64
C ALA A 307 -6.63 -12.23 25.64
N PRO A 308 -5.81 -11.82 24.64
CA PRO A 308 -6.21 -10.84 23.63
C PRO A 308 -7.57 -11.18 23.01
N SER A 309 -8.45 -10.18 22.88
CA SER A 309 -9.71 -10.35 22.12
C SER A 309 -9.57 -9.89 20.68
N PHE A 310 -8.61 -8.98 20.43
CA PHE A 310 -8.35 -8.40 19.12
C PHE A 310 -6.85 -8.34 18.84
N VAL A 311 -6.48 -8.56 17.58
CA VAL A 311 -5.14 -8.28 17.03
C VAL A 311 -5.27 -7.44 15.76
N LEU A 312 -4.55 -6.33 15.68
CA LEU A 312 -4.40 -5.54 14.46
C LEU A 312 -2.98 -5.68 13.92
N PHE A 313 -2.86 -6.16 12.69
CA PHE A 313 -1.60 -6.19 11.95
C PHE A 313 -1.41 -4.87 11.20
N VAL A 314 -0.30 -4.16 11.44
CA VAL A 314 0.01 -2.88 10.80
C VAL A 314 1.27 -3.04 9.97
N GLY A 315 1.07 -3.14 8.66
CA GLY A 315 2.10 -3.43 7.67
C GLY A 315 1.54 -4.26 6.52
N ASP A 316 2.11 -4.11 5.32
CA ASP A 316 1.89 -5.03 4.20
C ASP A 316 2.70 -6.32 4.42
N ILE A 317 2.67 -7.29 3.50
CA ILE A 317 3.37 -8.58 3.60
C ILE A 317 4.88 -8.41 3.77
N SER A 318 5.48 -7.35 3.23
CA SER A 318 6.92 -7.07 3.40
C SER A 318 7.28 -6.66 4.84
N GLU A 319 6.37 -6.01 5.56
CA GLU A 319 6.56 -5.56 6.93
C GLU A 319 6.09 -6.61 7.94
N ILE A 320 4.90 -7.17 7.71
CA ILE A 320 4.27 -8.23 8.51
C ILE A 320 3.89 -9.38 7.56
N PRO A 321 4.67 -10.49 7.53
CA PRO A 321 4.41 -11.59 6.59
C PRO A 321 3.02 -12.21 6.82
N ALA A 322 2.50 -12.95 5.84
CA ALA A 322 1.25 -13.69 5.94
C ALA A 322 1.46 -15.16 5.55
N TRP A 323 0.60 -16.08 6.02
CA TRP A 323 0.62 -17.46 5.53
C TRP A 323 0.01 -17.53 4.14
N ASP A 324 0.40 -18.56 3.38
CA ASP A 324 -0.36 -19.04 2.22
C ASP A 324 -0.60 -20.54 2.45
N ASN A 325 -1.85 -20.90 2.74
CA ASN A 325 -2.25 -22.30 2.99
C ASN A 325 -2.46 -23.08 1.67
N GLY A 326 -2.04 -22.53 0.52
CA GLY A 326 -2.32 -23.04 -0.82
C GLY A 326 -3.68 -22.60 -1.36
N ASN A 327 -4.39 -21.76 -0.61
CA ASN A 327 -5.74 -21.28 -0.87
C ASN A 327 -5.79 -19.76 -1.08
N GLY A 328 -4.66 -19.05 -1.01
CA GLY A 328 -4.61 -17.59 -0.88
C GLY A 328 -3.93 -17.21 0.44
N VAL A 329 -3.50 -15.95 0.54
CA VAL A 329 -2.85 -15.46 1.76
C VAL A 329 -3.85 -15.28 2.90
N THR A 330 -3.38 -15.47 4.13
CA THR A 330 -4.20 -15.42 5.34
C THR A 330 -3.41 -15.01 6.58
N ASP A 331 -4.08 -14.22 7.42
CA ASP A 331 -3.62 -13.88 8.78
C ASP A 331 -4.20 -14.80 9.86
N ARG A 332 -5.20 -15.61 9.51
CA ARG A 332 -5.86 -16.55 10.43
C ARG A 332 -4.86 -17.38 11.24
N ASN A 333 -3.81 -17.87 10.58
CA ASN A 333 -2.83 -18.75 11.20
C ASN A 333 -2.02 -18.08 12.33
N TYR A 334 -1.97 -16.75 12.42
CA TYR A 334 -1.37 -16.05 13.58
C TYR A 334 -2.18 -16.21 14.87
N VAL A 335 -3.48 -16.42 14.73
CA VAL A 335 -4.45 -16.39 15.83
C VAL A 335 -5.21 -17.71 15.98
N GLU A 336 -4.81 -18.74 15.24
CA GLU A 336 -5.26 -20.13 15.36
C GLU A 336 -4.20 -20.94 16.12
N TYR A 337 -4.54 -21.56 17.26
CA TYR A 337 -3.59 -22.17 18.19
C TYR A 337 -3.80 -23.66 18.47
N THR A 338 -4.81 -24.27 17.89
CA THR A 338 -5.26 -25.65 18.21
C THR A 338 -5.04 -26.64 17.07
N GLY A 339 -4.62 -26.16 15.90
CA GLY A 339 -4.46 -26.92 14.67
C GLY A 339 -5.78 -27.26 13.98
N ASP A 340 -6.83 -26.47 14.17
CA ASP A 340 -8.17 -26.73 13.64
C ASP A 340 -8.70 -25.63 12.71
N LEU A 341 -10.01 -25.34 12.73
CA LEU A 341 -10.74 -24.44 11.85
C LEU A 341 -10.86 -23.01 12.40
N PHE A 342 -10.93 -22.83 13.72
CA PHE A 342 -11.42 -21.58 14.28
C PHE A 342 -10.30 -20.70 14.81
N PRO A 343 -10.27 -19.40 14.45
CA PRO A 343 -9.38 -18.46 15.12
C PRO A 343 -9.81 -18.23 16.60
N GLU A 344 -8.84 -18.10 17.49
CA GLU A 344 -9.05 -17.80 18.92
C GLU A 344 -9.21 -16.30 19.24
N ILE A 345 -8.84 -15.43 18.30
CA ILE A 345 -8.79 -13.97 18.44
C ILE A 345 -9.36 -13.34 17.17
N PHE A 346 -10.16 -12.28 17.31
CA PHE A 346 -10.58 -11.45 16.16
C PHE A 346 -9.38 -10.68 15.61
N TYR A 347 -9.30 -10.50 14.28
CA TYR A 347 -8.14 -9.92 13.63
C TYR A 347 -8.48 -9.06 12.41
N GLY A 348 -7.61 -8.11 12.11
CA GLY A 348 -7.70 -7.28 10.92
C GLY A 348 -6.34 -6.70 10.56
N ARG A 349 -6.24 -6.08 9.38
CA ARG A 349 -4.98 -5.53 8.86
C ARG A 349 -5.12 -4.09 8.38
N PHE A 350 -4.20 -3.24 8.81
CA PHE A 350 -3.87 -1.98 8.15
C PHE A 350 -2.66 -2.24 7.23
N SER A 351 -2.93 -2.61 5.98
CA SER A 351 -1.87 -2.95 5.03
C SER A 351 -1.23 -1.68 4.47
N ALA A 352 0.02 -1.42 4.85
CA ALA A 352 0.78 -0.25 4.44
C ALA A 352 2.29 -0.55 4.41
N GLN A 353 2.98 -0.05 3.39
CA GLN A 353 4.42 -0.20 3.19
C GLN A 353 5.20 1.03 3.69
N ASN A 354 4.52 2.13 4.01
CA ASN A 354 5.11 3.39 4.46
C ASN A 354 4.08 4.29 5.15
N ALA A 355 4.57 5.34 5.83
CA ALA A 355 3.74 6.21 6.63
C ALA A 355 2.60 6.89 5.84
N THR A 356 2.83 7.23 4.56
CA THR A 356 1.80 7.85 3.71
C THR A 356 0.63 6.91 3.45
N GLN A 357 0.89 5.61 3.28
CA GLN A 357 -0.17 4.60 3.11
C GLN A 357 -0.90 4.28 4.41
N LEU A 358 -0.23 4.38 5.57
CA LEU A 358 -0.85 4.11 6.87
C LEU A 358 -1.79 5.24 7.33
N GLN A 359 -1.44 6.50 7.07
CA GLN A 359 -2.18 7.65 7.61
C GLN A 359 -3.70 7.59 7.32
N PRO A 360 -4.16 7.24 6.10
CA PRO A 360 -5.59 7.18 5.79
C PRO A 360 -6.36 6.12 6.58
N TYR A 361 -5.74 4.99 6.95
CA TYR A 361 -6.39 4.01 7.84
C TYR A 361 -6.69 4.63 9.21
N ILE A 362 -5.70 5.32 9.78
CA ILE A 362 -5.78 5.94 11.11
C ILE A 362 -6.80 7.08 11.10
N ASP A 363 -6.70 8.00 10.14
CA ASP A 363 -7.57 9.18 10.05
C ASP A 363 -9.04 8.78 9.93
N LYS A 364 -9.35 7.86 9.02
CA LYS A 364 -10.74 7.40 8.80
C LYS A 364 -11.28 6.66 10.00
N THR A 365 -10.49 5.79 10.61
CA THR A 365 -10.89 5.04 11.81
C THR A 365 -11.14 5.96 13.00
N LEU A 366 -10.23 6.89 13.28
CA LEU A 366 -10.38 7.86 14.36
C LEU A 366 -11.58 8.78 14.13
N GLN A 367 -11.76 9.29 12.92
CA GLN A 367 -12.92 10.13 12.60
C GLN A 367 -14.24 9.39 12.84
N TYR A 368 -14.32 8.15 12.38
CA TYR A 368 -15.52 7.33 12.48
C TYR A 368 -15.85 6.98 13.94
N GLU A 369 -14.86 6.46 14.68
CA GLU A 369 -15.07 6.02 16.06
C GLU A 369 -15.27 7.19 17.05
N GLN A 370 -14.59 8.32 16.83
CA GLN A 370 -14.77 9.53 17.65
C GLN A 370 -15.99 10.36 17.23
N TYR A 371 -16.66 9.96 16.15
CA TYR A 371 -17.84 10.64 15.60
C TYR A 371 -17.57 12.11 15.28
N THR A 372 -16.41 12.40 14.65
CA THR A 372 -15.97 13.77 14.32
C THR A 372 -16.21 14.16 12.87
N MET A 373 -16.90 13.30 12.09
CA MET A 373 -17.33 13.63 10.74
C MET A 373 -18.23 14.89 10.74
N PRO A 374 -18.04 15.87 9.84
CA PRO A 374 -18.81 17.11 9.87
C PRO A 374 -20.31 16.93 9.57
N ASN A 375 -20.65 15.90 8.80
CA ASN A 375 -22.04 15.60 8.46
C ASN A 375 -22.29 14.08 8.50
N PRO A 376 -22.95 13.55 9.54
CA PRO A 376 -23.19 12.12 9.69
C PRO A 376 -24.36 11.59 8.85
N THR A 377 -25.08 12.42 8.08
CA THR A 377 -26.29 11.97 7.35
C THR A 377 -26.02 10.83 6.38
N PHE A 378 -24.78 10.68 5.88
CA PHE A 378 -24.43 9.56 4.99
C PHE A 378 -24.60 8.20 5.66
N LEU A 379 -24.64 8.14 7.01
CA LEU A 379 -24.78 6.90 7.74
C LEU A 379 -26.15 6.23 7.53
N ASP A 380 -27.18 6.98 7.13
CA ASP A 380 -28.48 6.44 6.76
C ASP A 380 -28.53 5.80 5.36
N THR A 381 -27.45 5.90 4.57
CA THR A 381 -27.47 5.50 3.16
C THR A 381 -26.57 4.28 2.91
N VAL A 382 -27.09 3.30 2.16
CA VAL A 382 -26.37 2.08 1.79
C VAL A 382 -26.46 1.80 0.29
N VAL A 383 -25.53 0.99 -0.23
CA VAL A 383 -25.53 0.52 -1.63
C VAL A 383 -25.50 -1.01 -1.67
N MET A 384 -26.52 -1.62 -2.24
CA MET A 384 -26.71 -3.08 -2.25
C MET A 384 -26.75 -3.58 -3.70
N ILE A 385 -25.80 -4.43 -4.10
CA ILE A 385 -25.55 -4.75 -5.52
C ILE A 385 -25.50 -6.26 -5.76
N ALA A 386 -26.43 -6.74 -6.59
CA ALA A 386 -26.34 -8.04 -7.23
C ALA A 386 -25.68 -7.87 -8.60
N GLY A 387 -24.46 -8.37 -8.76
CA GLY A 387 -23.69 -8.20 -9.99
C GLY A 387 -24.15 -9.10 -11.13
N MET A 388 -23.51 -8.93 -12.29
CA MET A 388 -23.94 -9.56 -13.53
C MET A 388 -23.48 -11.02 -13.66
N ASP A 389 -24.41 -11.97 -13.56
CA ASP A 389 -24.20 -13.37 -13.95
C ASP A 389 -25.52 -13.96 -14.48
N GLY A 390 -25.50 -14.57 -15.68
CA GLY A 390 -26.69 -15.11 -16.32
C GLY A 390 -27.25 -16.42 -15.73
N SER A 391 -26.45 -17.14 -14.95
CA SER A 391 -26.81 -18.41 -14.31
C SER A 391 -27.10 -18.25 -12.82
N PHE A 392 -26.29 -17.44 -12.12
CA PHE A 392 -26.32 -17.30 -10.66
C PHE A 392 -26.88 -15.95 -10.19
N GLY A 393 -26.90 -14.93 -11.05
CA GLY A 393 -27.44 -13.60 -10.74
C GLY A 393 -28.87 -13.63 -10.18
N PRO A 394 -29.84 -14.32 -10.82
CA PRO A 394 -31.22 -14.33 -10.34
C PRO A 394 -31.40 -14.95 -8.94
N ASN A 395 -30.90 -16.16 -8.70
CA ASN A 395 -31.24 -16.86 -7.45
C ASN A 395 -30.26 -16.57 -6.30
N TRP A 396 -28.97 -16.41 -6.59
CA TRP A 396 -27.96 -16.19 -5.56
C TRP A 396 -27.78 -14.70 -5.29
N ALA A 397 -27.41 -13.93 -6.32
CA ALA A 397 -27.08 -12.52 -6.14
C ALA A 397 -28.32 -11.69 -5.74
N ASN A 398 -29.41 -11.75 -6.53
CA ASN A 398 -30.65 -11.05 -6.16
C ASN A 398 -31.22 -11.62 -4.87
N GLY A 399 -31.17 -12.94 -4.66
CA GLY A 399 -31.67 -13.56 -3.42
C GLY A 399 -30.98 -13.02 -2.17
N GLN A 400 -29.64 -12.93 -2.16
CA GLN A 400 -28.87 -12.39 -1.04
C GLN A 400 -29.20 -10.91 -0.79
N ILE A 401 -29.22 -10.10 -1.85
CA ILE A 401 -29.48 -8.66 -1.74
C ILE A 401 -30.94 -8.37 -1.35
N ASN A 402 -31.89 -9.12 -1.90
CA ASN A 402 -33.30 -9.03 -1.52
C ASN A 402 -33.49 -9.40 -0.05
N TYR A 403 -32.81 -10.43 0.45
CA TYR A 403 -32.94 -10.84 1.86
C TYR A 403 -32.48 -9.71 2.79
N GLY A 404 -31.29 -9.16 2.54
CA GLY A 404 -30.78 -8.05 3.33
C GLY A 404 -31.69 -6.82 3.26
N THR A 405 -32.19 -6.45 2.08
CA THR A 405 -33.04 -5.24 1.91
C THR A 405 -34.47 -5.44 2.40
N ILE A 406 -35.01 -6.66 2.37
CA ILE A 406 -36.32 -6.97 2.95
C ILE A 406 -36.27 -6.89 4.47
N ASN A 407 -35.25 -7.47 5.10
CA ASN A 407 -35.21 -7.58 6.55
C ASN A 407 -34.58 -6.35 7.22
N TYR A 408 -33.50 -5.77 6.67
CA TYR A 408 -32.65 -4.84 7.43
C TYR A 408 -32.34 -3.51 6.71
N PHE A 409 -31.90 -3.57 5.46
CA PHE A 409 -31.46 -2.40 4.70
C PHE A 409 -32.63 -1.66 4.04
N ASN A 410 -33.53 -1.11 4.87
CA ASN A 410 -34.78 -0.49 4.44
C ASN A 410 -35.21 0.68 5.33
N SER A 411 -36.31 1.33 4.92
CA SER A 411 -36.84 2.52 5.60
C SER A 411 -37.35 2.25 7.02
N ASP A 412 -37.70 1.01 7.36
CA ASP A 412 -38.19 0.69 8.71
C ASP A 412 -37.04 0.77 9.73
N HIS A 413 -35.80 0.59 9.27
CA HIS A 413 -34.56 0.79 10.03
C HIS A 413 -33.97 2.21 9.85
N GLY A 414 -34.71 3.12 9.21
CA GLY A 414 -34.19 4.45 8.88
C GLY A 414 -33.02 4.41 7.90
N ILE A 415 -32.97 3.39 7.03
CA ILE A 415 -31.91 3.21 6.04
C ILE A 415 -32.48 3.44 4.62
N PHE A 416 -31.81 4.30 3.86
CA PHE A 416 -32.03 4.50 2.44
C PHE A 416 -31.11 3.59 1.62
N SER A 417 -31.69 2.55 1.03
CA SER A 417 -30.94 1.58 0.21
C SER A 417 -30.99 1.94 -1.28
N HIS A 418 -29.83 2.18 -1.86
CA HIS A 418 -29.63 2.12 -3.31
C HIS A 418 -29.42 0.67 -3.75
N THR A 419 -30.50 0.01 -4.14
CA THR A 419 -30.49 -1.40 -4.54
C THR A 419 -30.38 -1.56 -6.05
N TYR A 420 -29.39 -2.33 -6.52
CA TYR A 420 -29.16 -2.65 -7.92
C TYR A 420 -29.20 -4.18 -8.11
N LEU A 421 -30.29 -4.68 -8.67
CA LEU A 421 -30.49 -6.11 -8.92
C LEU A 421 -30.06 -6.51 -10.34
N TYR A 422 -29.66 -7.76 -10.52
CA TYR A 422 -29.47 -8.36 -11.83
C TYR A 422 -30.82 -8.51 -12.56
N PRO A 423 -30.90 -8.24 -13.89
CA PRO A 423 -29.84 -7.78 -14.78
C PRO A 423 -29.73 -6.25 -14.90
N GLU A 424 -30.58 -5.48 -14.20
CA GLU A 424 -30.58 -4.02 -14.28
C GLU A 424 -29.26 -3.40 -13.81
N SER A 425 -28.57 -4.04 -12.87
CA SER A 425 -27.31 -3.58 -12.28
C SER A 425 -26.26 -3.28 -13.36
N GLY A 426 -26.12 -4.10 -14.41
CA GLY A 426 -25.06 -3.98 -15.45
C GLY A 426 -24.99 -2.63 -16.18
N ASN A 427 -26.02 -1.79 -16.12
CA ASN A 427 -26.00 -0.44 -16.71
C ASN A 427 -25.80 0.70 -15.68
N ASN A 428 -25.47 0.36 -14.43
CA ASN A 428 -25.46 1.28 -13.30
C ASN A 428 -24.09 1.53 -12.66
N ALA A 429 -22.98 1.11 -13.27
CA ALA A 429 -21.63 1.33 -12.74
C ALA A 429 -21.39 2.80 -12.30
N ASN A 430 -21.72 3.77 -13.17
CA ASN A 430 -21.60 5.19 -12.85
C ASN A 430 -22.47 5.64 -11.66
N ASN A 431 -23.69 5.10 -11.54
CA ASN A 431 -24.58 5.44 -10.41
C ASN A 431 -24.06 4.81 -9.11
N ILE A 432 -23.51 3.59 -9.17
CA ILE A 432 -22.88 2.92 -8.04
C ILE A 432 -21.67 3.72 -7.56
N HIS A 433 -20.77 4.13 -8.47
CA HIS A 433 -19.63 4.98 -8.16
C HIS A 433 -20.08 6.30 -7.51
N GLN A 434 -21.09 6.95 -8.09
CA GLN A 434 -21.61 8.21 -7.56
C GLN A 434 -22.19 8.04 -6.16
N ASN A 435 -23.00 7.01 -5.93
CA ASN A 435 -23.60 6.77 -4.61
C ASN A 435 -22.53 6.51 -3.53
N ILE A 436 -21.50 5.72 -3.85
CA ILE A 436 -20.37 5.49 -2.93
C ILE A 436 -19.58 6.80 -2.72
N SER A 437 -19.38 7.58 -3.79
CA SER A 437 -18.72 8.89 -3.77
C SER A 437 -19.52 9.96 -3.00
N ASP A 438 -20.84 9.83 -2.91
CA ASP A 438 -21.70 10.72 -2.12
C ASP A 438 -21.64 10.41 -0.61
N GLY A 439 -21.21 9.19 -0.26
CA GLY A 439 -21.03 8.67 1.09
C GLY A 439 -22.07 7.60 1.47
N VAL A 440 -21.62 6.49 2.04
CA VAL A 440 -22.48 5.38 2.51
C VAL A 440 -21.98 4.84 3.86
N SER A 441 -22.88 4.37 4.74
CA SER A 441 -22.47 3.60 5.94
C SER A 441 -22.01 2.20 5.59
N PHE A 442 -22.70 1.58 4.62
CA PHE A 442 -22.48 0.20 4.22
C PHE A 442 -22.69 0.01 2.72
N ALA A 443 -21.88 -0.83 2.12
CA ALA A 443 -22.17 -1.34 0.77
C ALA A 443 -21.80 -2.82 0.64
N ASN A 444 -22.65 -3.57 -0.06
CA ASN A 444 -22.39 -4.98 -0.36
C ASN A 444 -22.53 -5.27 -1.86
N TYR A 445 -21.50 -5.91 -2.39
CA TYR A 445 -21.46 -6.43 -3.75
C TYR A 445 -21.33 -7.95 -3.72
N THR A 446 -22.16 -8.64 -4.51
CA THR A 446 -22.11 -10.10 -4.66
C THR A 446 -22.18 -10.48 -6.15
N ALA A 447 -21.04 -10.91 -6.71
CA ALA A 447 -20.87 -11.57 -8.02
C ALA A 447 -19.35 -11.71 -8.34
N HIS A 448 -18.91 -11.29 -9.52
CA HIS A 448 -17.55 -11.47 -10.03
C HIS A 448 -16.62 -10.32 -9.61
N CYS A 449 -15.40 -10.65 -9.21
CA CYS A 449 -14.35 -9.68 -8.91
C CYS A 449 -12.99 -10.21 -9.39
N GLY A 450 -12.00 -9.33 -9.39
CA GLY A 450 -10.59 -9.70 -9.35
C GLY A 450 -9.85 -8.83 -8.32
N PRO A 451 -8.51 -8.94 -8.24
CA PRO A 451 -7.69 -8.07 -7.42
C PRO A 451 -7.95 -6.58 -7.69
N ASP A 452 -8.27 -6.23 -8.93
CA ASP A 452 -8.55 -4.85 -9.34
C ASP A 452 -9.91 -4.30 -8.85
N GLY A 453 -10.84 -5.14 -8.38
CA GLY A 453 -12.14 -4.73 -7.84
C GLY A 453 -13.35 -5.49 -8.41
N TRP A 454 -14.53 -4.85 -8.33
CA TRP A 454 -15.80 -5.42 -8.79
C TRP A 454 -15.85 -5.43 -10.32
N ALA A 455 -16.26 -6.56 -10.92
CA ALA A 455 -16.12 -6.75 -12.36
C ALA A 455 -17.29 -6.16 -13.16
N ASP A 456 -18.53 -6.54 -12.81
CA ASP A 456 -19.73 -6.07 -13.50
C ASP A 456 -20.93 -5.99 -12.52
N PRO A 457 -21.46 -4.80 -12.22
CA PRO A 457 -21.00 -3.48 -12.68
C PRO A 457 -19.57 -3.18 -12.21
N SER A 458 -18.75 -2.64 -13.12
CA SER A 458 -17.33 -2.42 -12.83
C SER A 458 -17.14 -1.36 -11.76
N PHE A 459 -16.33 -1.64 -10.73
CA PHE A 459 -15.77 -0.66 -9.80
C PHE A 459 -14.36 -1.09 -9.43
N SER A 460 -13.36 -0.39 -9.98
CA SER A 460 -11.96 -0.81 -9.94
C SER A 460 -11.07 0.14 -9.15
N ILE A 461 -9.82 -0.26 -8.89
CA ILE A 461 -8.79 0.60 -8.29
C ILE A 461 -8.67 1.94 -9.03
N SER A 462 -8.78 1.93 -10.37
CA SER A 462 -8.67 3.15 -11.18
C SER A 462 -9.80 4.16 -10.95
N ASP A 463 -10.95 3.71 -10.44
CA ASP A 463 -12.10 4.55 -10.15
C ASP A 463 -11.99 5.25 -8.78
N ILE A 464 -11.19 4.70 -7.85
CA ILE A 464 -11.04 5.20 -6.47
C ILE A 464 -10.54 6.65 -6.47
N ALA A 465 -9.64 7.01 -7.39
CA ALA A 465 -9.12 8.37 -7.50
C ALA A 465 -10.22 9.43 -7.71
N ASN A 466 -11.33 9.04 -8.35
CA ASN A 466 -12.46 9.91 -8.68
C ASN A 466 -13.51 10.02 -7.56
N LEU A 467 -13.38 9.25 -6.48
CA LEU A 467 -14.28 9.36 -5.33
C LEU A 467 -14.09 10.71 -4.62
N SER A 468 -15.20 11.24 -4.12
CA SER A 468 -15.33 12.53 -3.45
C SER A 468 -15.98 12.42 -2.06
N ASN A 469 -16.04 11.22 -1.49
CA ASN A 469 -16.65 10.92 -0.20
C ASN A 469 -15.75 11.27 1.00
N GLN A 470 -15.09 12.44 0.94
CA GLN A 470 -14.34 12.95 2.08
C GLN A 470 -15.25 13.09 3.30
N ASP A 471 -14.76 12.62 4.44
CA ASP A 471 -15.43 12.52 5.73
C ASP A 471 -16.69 11.62 5.77
N LYS A 472 -16.84 10.70 4.81
CA LYS A 472 -18.04 9.85 4.65
C LYS A 472 -17.67 8.41 4.30
N TYR A 473 -17.04 7.74 5.26
CA TYR A 473 -16.45 6.42 5.07
C TYR A 473 -17.32 5.34 5.70
N GLY A 474 -17.65 4.30 4.93
CA GLY A 474 -18.43 3.14 5.40
C GLY A 474 -17.65 1.82 5.35
N LEU A 475 -18.31 0.74 5.73
CA LEU A 475 -17.83 -0.63 5.52
C LEU A 475 -18.31 -1.16 4.17
N LEU A 476 -17.38 -1.68 3.38
CA LEU A 476 -17.68 -2.34 2.12
C LEU A 476 -17.46 -3.86 2.27
N ILE A 477 -18.39 -4.68 1.77
CA ILE A 477 -18.25 -6.13 1.70
C ILE A 477 -18.33 -6.58 0.24
N GLY A 478 -17.26 -7.19 -0.25
CA GLY A 478 -17.23 -7.87 -1.54
C GLY A 478 -17.36 -9.38 -1.36
N ASN A 479 -18.58 -9.91 -1.48
CA ASN A 479 -18.81 -11.35 -1.62
C ASN A 479 -18.49 -11.77 -3.06
N CYS A 480 -17.21 -11.74 -3.38
CA CYS A 480 -16.68 -11.96 -4.71
C CYS A 480 -15.18 -12.31 -4.66
N CYS A 481 -14.67 -12.87 -5.75
CA CYS A 481 -13.30 -13.38 -5.82
C CYS A 481 -12.23 -12.30 -5.62
N SER A 482 -11.20 -12.61 -4.84
CA SER A 482 -9.90 -11.93 -4.87
C SER A 482 -9.92 -10.42 -4.63
N SER A 483 -11.03 -9.84 -4.16
CA SER A 483 -11.11 -8.39 -3.92
C SER A 483 -10.23 -7.92 -2.76
N SER A 484 -9.74 -8.86 -1.94
CA SER A 484 -8.76 -8.66 -0.87
C SER A 484 -7.52 -9.55 -1.08
N GLU A 485 -7.06 -9.73 -2.32
CA GLU A 485 -5.86 -10.51 -2.67
C GLU A 485 -4.55 -9.75 -2.39
N TYR A 486 -4.27 -9.50 -1.10
CA TYR A 486 -3.19 -8.61 -0.62
C TYR A 486 -1.76 -9.16 -0.75
N GLN A 487 -1.56 -10.29 -1.44
CA GLN A 487 -0.25 -10.66 -2.00
C GLN A 487 0.09 -9.92 -3.29
N THR A 488 -0.89 -9.21 -3.84
CA THR A 488 -0.75 -8.26 -4.94
C THR A 488 -1.36 -6.93 -4.51
N ASN A 489 -1.14 -5.88 -5.29
CA ASN A 489 -1.88 -4.64 -5.07
C ASN A 489 -3.38 -4.87 -5.34
N CYS A 490 -4.21 -4.84 -4.31
CA CYS A 490 -5.62 -5.22 -4.43
C CYS A 490 -6.61 -4.09 -4.05
N PHE A 491 -7.87 -4.28 -4.46
CA PHE A 491 -8.94 -3.31 -4.29
C PHE A 491 -9.21 -2.95 -2.83
N ALA A 492 -9.21 -3.94 -1.93
CA ALA A 492 -9.40 -3.71 -0.50
C ALA A 492 -8.32 -2.76 0.07
N GLU A 493 -7.05 -2.97 -0.27
CA GLU A 493 -5.95 -2.13 0.21
C GLU A 493 -6.06 -0.72 -0.34
N GLU A 494 -6.24 -0.56 -1.66
CA GLU A 494 -6.29 0.76 -2.28
C GLU A 494 -7.52 1.57 -1.86
N MET A 495 -8.64 0.90 -1.59
CA MET A 495 -9.85 1.53 -1.05
C MET A 495 -9.62 2.14 0.35
N LEU A 496 -8.74 1.54 1.15
CA LEU A 496 -8.42 2.03 2.48
C LEU A 496 -7.19 2.96 2.50
N ARG A 497 -6.20 2.74 1.64
CA ARG A 497 -5.01 3.59 1.46
C ARG A 497 -5.32 4.93 0.80
N ALA A 498 -6.46 5.08 0.12
CA ALA A 498 -6.80 6.34 -0.53
C ALA A 498 -7.05 7.47 0.49
N PRO A 499 -6.28 8.58 0.44
CA PRO A 499 -6.45 9.68 1.38
C PRO A 499 -7.74 10.45 1.08
N ASN A 500 -8.45 10.83 2.15
CA ASN A 500 -9.69 11.61 2.10
C ASN A 500 -10.83 10.97 1.29
N LYS A 501 -10.79 9.65 1.01
CA LYS A 501 -11.83 8.95 0.24
C LYS A 501 -11.83 7.44 0.52
N GLY A 502 -12.75 6.73 -0.13
CA GLY A 502 -12.84 5.28 -0.06
C GLY A 502 -13.59 4.79 1.18
N ALA A 503 -13.11 3.75 1.84
CA ALA A 503 -13.83 3.08 2.95
C ALA A 503 -13.05 3.15 4.27
N VAL A 504 -13.75 2.91 5.39
CA VAL A 504 -13.10 2.74 6.72
C VAL A 504 -12.77 1.26 6.99
N GLY A 505 -13.45 0.33 6.31
CA GLY A 505 -13.22 -1.10 6.37
C GLY A 505 -13.61 -1.78 5.05
N TYR A 506 -12.93 -2.87 4.71
CA TYR A 506 -13.29 -3.73 3.59
C TYR A 506 -13.18 -5.21 3.97
N ILE A 507 -14.25 -5.98 3.73
CA ILE A 507 -14.28 -7.44 3.90
C ILE A 507 -14.35 -8.10 2.52
N GLY A 508 -13.44 -9.03 2.24
CA GLY A 508 -13.44 -9.79 0.99
C GLY A 508 -12.51 -11.00 1.01
N GLY A 509 -12.60 -11.81 -0.06
CA GLY A 509 -11.74 -12.97 -0.25
C GLY A 509 -10.34 -12.59 -0.77
N SER A 510 -9.30 -13.22 -0.21
CA SER A 510 -7.94 -13.22 -0.77
C SER A 510 -7.77 -14.17 -1.96
N ASN A 511 -8.84 -14.90 -2.30
CA ASN A 511 -8.94 -15.76 -3.48
C ASN A 511 -10.43 -15.87 -3.90
N SER A 512 -10.73 -16.75 -4.86
CA SER A 512 -12.07 -16.99 -5.40
C SER A 512 -13.08 -17.38 -4.33
N THR A 513 -14.18 -16.65 -4.24
CA THR A 513 -15.33 -17.05 -3.42
C THR A 513 -16.34 -17.84 -4.28
N TYR A 514 -17.36 -18.40 -3.64
CA TYR A 514 -18.26 -19.38 -4.24
C TYR A 514 -19.71 -19.00 -4.02
N TRP A 515 -20.58 -19.31 -4.99
CA TRP A 515 -21.96 -18.83 -4.99
C TRP A 515 -22.78 -19.31 -3.79
N ASP A 516 -22.78 -20.60 -3.47
CA ASP A 516 -23.59 -21.14 -2.37
C ASP A 516 -23.10 -20.63 -1.01
N GLU A 517 -21.79 -20.70 -0.78
CA GLU A 517 -21.20 -20.31 0.50
C GLU A 517 -21.30 -18.80 0.75
N ASP A 518 -21.11 -17.94 -0.25
CA ASP A 518 -21.35 -16.49 -0.08
C ASP A 518 -22.83 -16.16 0.17
N TYR A 519 -23.76 -16.95 -0.39
CA TYR A 519 -25.17 -16.80 -0.06
C TYR A 519 -25.42 -17.12 1.42
N TYR A 520 -24.88 -18.25 1.91
CA TYR A 520 -25.00 -18.60 3.34
C TYR A 520 -24.26 -17.62 4.25
N PHE A 521 -23.13 -17.06 3.79
CA PHE A 521 -22.40 -16.02 4.51
C PHE A 521 -23.29 -14.80 4.79
N GLY A 522 -24.05 -14.37 3.77
CA GLY A 522 -25.00 -13.25 3.85
C GLY A 522 -26.27 -13.57 4.64
N VAL A 523 -26.95 -14.65 4.23
CA VAL A 523 -28.36 -14.96 4.54
C VAL A 523 -28.51 -16.02 5.63
N GLY A 524 -27.49 -16.84 5.86
CA GLY A 524 -27.60 -18.05 6.65
C GLY A 524 -28.08 -19.25 5.82
N VAL A 525 -28.08 -20.42 6.47
CA VAL A 525 -28.44 -21.71 5.83
C VAL A 525 -29.91 -21.73 5.40
N GLY A 526 -30.18 -21.92 4.11
CA GLY A 526 -31.55 -22.01 3.62
C GLY A 526 -31.63 -22.31 2.12
N ALA A 527 -32.86 -22.29 1.59
CA ALA A 527 -33.08 -22.48 0.16
C ALA A 527 -32.60 -21.24 -0.63
N ILE A 528 -31.82 -21.48 -1.69
CA ILE A 528 -31.26 -20.40 -2.51
C ILE A 528 -32.24 -20.06 -3.64
N THR A 529 -32.88 -18.90 -3.54
CA THR A 529 -33.90 -18.43 -4.49
C THR A 529 -33.90 -16.91 -4.62
N GLU A 530 -34.36 -16.40 -5.76
CA GLU A 530 -34.46 -14.95 -6.02
C GLU A 530 -35.39 -14.22 -5.05
N ASN A 531 -36.52 -14.86 -4.72
CA ASN A 531 -37.43 -14.42 -3.66
C ASN A 531 -37.02 -15.19 -2.40
N PRO A 532 -36.07 -14.67 -1.62
CA PRO A 532 -35.42 -15.45 -0.57
C PRO A 532 -36.44 -15.92 0.47
N PRO A 533 -36.18 -17.04 1.16
CA PRO A 533 -37.00 -17.49 2.27
C PRO A 533 -37.09 -16.40 3.36
N SER A 534 -38.14 -16.45 4.19
CA SER A 534 -38.22 -15.54 5.33
C SER A 534 -37.15 -15.87 6.38
N TYR A 535 -36.89 -14.93 7.29
CA TYR A 535 -35.98 -15.12 8.43
C TYR A 535 -36.22 -16.44 9.18
N GLU A 536 -37.48 -16.83 9.39
CA GLU A 536 -37.83 -18.06 10.10
C GLU A 536 -37.57 -19.35 9.30
N GLU A 537 -37.34 -19.23 7.99
CA GLU A 537 -37.05 -20.34 7.08
C GLU A 537 -35.55 -20.49 6.75
N THR A 538 -34.70 -19.60 7.28
CA THR A 538 -33.24 -19.63 7.17
C THR A 538 -32.56 -19.87 8.52
N GLY A 539 -31.29 -20.26 8.50
CA GLY A 539 -30.36 -20.02 9.60
C GLY A 539 -29.97 -18.54 9.64
N LEU A 540 -28.98 -18.20 10.47
CA LEU A 540 -28.56 -16.80 10.67
C LEU A 540 -27.22 -16.54 9.96
N GLY A 541 -27.22 -15.61 9.01
CA GLY A 541 -26.03 -15.10 8.31
C GLY A 541 -25.49 -13.81 8.93
N ASN A 542 -24.54 -13.16 8.24
CA ASN A 542 -23.93 -11.93 8.76
C ASN A 542 -24.93 -10.76 8.87
N TYR A 543 -25.95 -10.69 8.01
CA TYR A 543 -26.95 -9.62 8.08
C TYR A 543 -27.79 -9.72 9.34
N ASP A 544 -28.31 -10.92 9.62
CA ASP A 544 -29.14 -11.18 10.81
C ASP A 544 -28.36 -10.90 12.08
N ARG A 545 -27.14 -11.41 12.10
CA ARG A 545 -26.27 -11.33 13.26
C ARG A 545 -25.77 -9.94 13.55
N ALA A 546 -25.93 -8.95 12.66
CA ALA A 546 -25.42 -7.60 12.87
C ALA A 546 -26.48 -6.58 13.36
N PHE A 547 -27.77 -6.84 13.14
CA PHE A 547 -28.89 -5.94 13.49
C PHE A 547 -29.54 -6.25 14.86
N HIS A 548 -29.66 -7.53 15.24
CA HIS A 548 -30.16 -8.01 16.54
C HIS A 548 -31.54 -7.46 16.98
N ASP A 549 -32.47 -7.28 16.05
CA ASP A 549 -33.81 -6.71 16.29
C ASP A 549 -34.96 -7.73 16.29
N HIS A 550 -34.65 -9.03 16.27
CA HIS A 550 -35.61 -10.14 16.37
C HIS A 550 -35.79 -10.65 17.81
N GLY A 551 -35.21 -9.96 18.80
CA GLY A 551 -35.34 -10.26 20.23
C GLY A 551 -34.18 -11.06 20.81
N GLU A 552 -33.05 -11.09 20.11
CA GLU A 552 -31.81 -11.72 20.53
C GLU A 552 -31.27 -11.07 21.82
N PRO A 553 -30.87 -11.87 22.83
CA PRO A 553 -30.22 -11.34 24.02
C PRO A 553 -28.83 -10.77 23.69
N PHE A 554 -28.35 -9.85 24.54
CA PHE A 554 -27.12 -9.08 24.28
C PHE A 554 -25.85 -9.92 24.09
N ASN A 555 -25.80 -11.12 24.67
CA ASN A 555 -24.68 -12.03 24.51
C ASN A 555 -24.59 -12.63 23.10
N GLU A 556 -25.62 -12.49 22.26
CA GLU A 556 -25.67 -12.96 20.87
C GLU A 556 -25.34 -11.88 19.84
N TRP A 557 -25.14 -10.63 20.28
CA TRP A 557 -24.93 -9.49 19.40
C TRP A 557 -23.52 -9.44 18.81
N TYR A 558 -23.42 -9.45 17.48
CA TYR A 558 -22.18 -9.20 16.74
C TYR A 558 -22.06 -7.69 16.43
N THR A 559 -21.14 -7.03 17.11
CA THR A 559 -21.04 -5.57 17.15
C THR A 559 -19.87 -5.00 16.34
N THR A 560 -18.82 -5.78 16.06
CA THR A 560 -17.58 -5.29 15.43
C THR A 560 -17.43 -5.77 13.98
N MET A 561 -16.54 -5.12 13.22
CA MET A 561 -16.30 -5.47 11.80
C MET A 561 -15.91 -6.94 11.61
N ASP A 562 -14.93 -7.46 12.37
CA ASP A 562 -14.46 -8.84 12.15
C ASP A 562 -15.49 -9.90 12.61
N GLN A 563 -16.37 -9.53 13.54
CA GLN A 563 -17.50 -10.36 13.92
C GLN A 563 -18.43 -10.65 12.70
N HIS A 564 -18.48 -9.79 11.69
CA HIS A 564 -19.23 -10.09 10.45
C HIS A 564 -18.66 -11.29 9.69
N ILE A 565 -17.33 -11.43 9.67
CA ILE A 565 -16.66 -12.58 9.04
C ILE A 565 -16.97 -13.85 9.84
N PHE A 566 -16.89 -13.79 11.17
CA PHE A 566 -17.22 -14.93 12.02
C PHE A 566 -18.68 -15.37 11.85
N ALA A 567 -19.63 -14.44 11.79
CA ALA A 567 -21.04 -14.76 11.55
C ALA A 567 -21.23 -15.49 10.22
N GLY A 568 -20.68 -14.93 9.13
CA GLY A 568 -20.81 -15.54 7.80
C GLY A 568 -20.08 -16.88 7.67
N ASN A 569 -18.86 -16.99 8.17
CA ASN A 569 -18.08 -18.23 8.13
C ASN A 569 -18.67 -19.32 9.03
N LEU A 570 -19.29 -18.97 10.16
CA LEU A 570 -20.04 -19.94 10.98
C LEU A 570 -21.29 -20.44 10.25
N ALA A 571 -21.98 -19.60 9.47
CA ALA A 571 -23.08 -20.05 8.63
C ALA A 571 -22.61 -20.99 7.50
N VAL A 572 -21.46 -20.69 6.86
CA VAL A 572 -20.82 -21.59 5.89
C VAL A 572 -20.42 -22.92 6.55
N THR A 573 -19.88 -22.88 7.76
CA THR A 573 -19.50 -24.06 8.55
C THR A 573 -20.75 -24.88 8.92
N GLU A 574 -21.83 -24.23 9.34
CA GLU A 574 -23.10 -24.89 9.63
C GLU A 574 -23.70 -25.54 8.38
N SER A 575 -23.50 -24.95 7.19
CA SER A 575 -24.02 -25.51 5.93
C SER A 575 -23.48 -26.91 5.59
N GLY A 576 -22.34 -27.30 6.17
CA GLY A 576 -21.68 -28.56 5.85
C GLY A 576 -20.82 -28.53 4.59
N SER A 577 -20.58 -27.36 4.01
CA SER A 577 -19.79 -27.22 2.79
C SER A 577 -18.39 -27.83 2.94
N SER A 578 -17.92 -28.51 1.88
CA SER A 578 -16.54 -28.96 1.78
C SER A 578 -15.52 -27.81 1.68
N LEU A 579 -15.98 -26.57 1.55
CA LEU A 579 -15.18 -25.35 1.47
C LEU A 579 -15.10 -24.59 2.80
N GLU A 580 -15.55 -25.17 3.93
CA GLU A 580 -15.53 -24.47 5.23
C GLU A 580 -14.13 -23.99 5.64
N THR A 581 -13.12 -24.86 5.60
CA THR A 581 -11.72 -24.48 5.89
C THR A 581 -11.22 -23.42 4.93
N TYR A 582 -11.59 -23.54 3.66
CA TYR A 582 -11.22 -22.57 2.64
C TYR A 582 -11.78 -21.17 2.96
N TYR A 583 -13.04 -21.06 3.39
CA TYR A 583 -13.66 -19.77 3.73
C TYR A 583 -13.02 -19.10 4.95
N TRP A 584 -12.65 -19.88 5.97
CA TRP A 584 -11.90 -19.35 7.12
C TRP A 584 -10.49 -18.90 6.73
N ASP A 585 -9.85 -19.53 5.74
CA ASP A 585 -8.55 -19.10 5.25
C ASP A 585 -8.63 -17.79 4.44
N ILE A 586 -9.64 -17.65 3.56
CA ILE A 586 -9.59 -16.60 2.52
C ILE A 586 -10.36 -15.32 2.84
N TYR A 587 -11.36 -15.33 3.72
CA TYR A 587 -12.06 -14.10 4.07
C TYR A 587 -11.23 -13.28 5.06
N ASN A 588 -10.90 -12.05 4.68
CA ASN A 588 -10.04 -11.16 5.45
C ASN A 588 -10.70 -9.79 5.66
N LEU A 589 -10.37 -9.15 6.78
CA LEU A 589 -10.70 -7.76 7.07
C LEU A 589 -9.48 -6.87 6.84
N MET A 590 -9.56 -6.01 5.82
CA MET A 590 -8.72 -4.81 5.75
C MET A 590 -9.41 -3.73 6.56
N GLY A 591 -8.86 -3.38 7.72
CA GLY A 591 -9.50 -2.50 8.70
C GLY A 591 -9.26 -2.92 10.16
N ASP A 592 -9.88 -2.21 11.08
CA ASP A 592 -9.78 -2.45 12.51
C ASP A 592 -10.83 -3.46 12.98
N PRO A 593 -10.43 -4.62 13.56
CA PRO A 593 -11.35 -5.68 13.94
C PRO A 593 -12.31 -5.31 15.08
N SER A 594 -11.99 -4.28 15.86
CA SER A 594 -12.82 -3.81 16.98
C SER A 594 -13.82 -2.72 16.63
N LEU A 595 -13.73 -2.16 15.43
CA LEU A 595 -14.56 -1.02 15.04
C LEU A 595 -16.03 -1.46 14.94
N MET A 596 -16.93 -0.71 15.58
CA MET A 596 -18.37 -0.90 15.50
C MET A 596 -18.96 -0.01 14.40
N ILE A 597 -19.53 -0.60 13.36
CA ILE A 597 -20.18 0.18 12.30
C ILE A 597 -21.56 0.67 12.76
N TYR A 598 -21.97 1.82 12.24
CA TYR A 598 -23.31 2.38 12.43
C TYR A 598 -24.25 1.92 11.32
N TYR A 599 -25.43 1.43 11.73
CA TYR A 599 -26.54 1.11 10.83
C TYR A 599 -27.61 2.21 10.93
N SER A 600 -27.44 3.26 10.12
CA SER A 600 -28.13 4.56 10.22
C SER A 600 -27.45 5.55 11.16
N VAL A 601 -27.95 6.79 11.19
CA VAL A 601 -27.46 7.86 12.05
C VAL A 601 -27.73 7.46 13.51
N PRO A 602 -26.69 7.28 14.35
CA PRO A 602 -26.86 6.80 15.72
C PRO A 602 -27.50 7.87 16.62
N ASP A 603 -28.26 7.40 17.61
CA ASP A 603 -28.85 8.26 18.63
C ASP A 603 -27.78 8.85 19.57
N ASP A 604 -28.07 10.02 20.15
CA ASP A 604 -27.26 10.60 21.22
C ASP A 604 -27.30 9.71 22.48
N MET A 605 -26.15 9.42 23.07
CA MET A 605 -26.10 8.66 24.32
C MET A 605 -26.28 9.57 25.54
N THR A 606 -27.31 9.32 26.34
CA THR A 606 -27.46 10.01 27.64
C THR A 606 -26.61 9.32 28.70
N VAL A 607 -25.59 10.01 29.22
CA VAL A 607 -24.71 9.52 30.29
C VAL A 607 -24.81 10.41 31.52
N THR A 608 -24.94 9.80 32.70
CA THR A 608 -24.91 10.46 34.01
C THR A 608 -23.72 9.93 34.81
N HIS A 609 -22.89 10.84 35.34
CA HIS A 609 -21.72 10.54 36.16
C HIS A 609 -21.48 11.69 37.15
N PRO A 610 -20.71 11.49 38.24
CA PRO A 610 -20.30 12.59 39.10
C PRO A 610 -19.38 13.56 38.36
N SER A 611 -19.48 14.86 38.67
CA SER A 611 -18.59 15.90 38.11
C SER A 611 -17.20 15.91 38.76
N THR A 612 -17.05 15.25 39.91
CA THR A 612 -15.79 15.20 40.67
C THR A 612 -15.52 13.81 41.24
N ILE A 613 -14.25 13.42 41.29
CA ILE A 613 -13.76 12.23 42.03
C ILE A 613 -12.86 12.72 43.16
N LEU A 614 -13.08 12.22 44.38
CA LEU A 614 -12.19 12.54 45.50
C LEU A 614 -10.96 11.63 45.49
N ILE A 615 -9.77 12.18 45.77
CA ILE A 615 -8.56 11.38 46.01
C ILE A 615 -8.85 10.37 47.14
N GLY A 616 -8.48 9.11 46.91
CA GLY A 616 -8.81 7.97 47.78
C GLY A 616 -10.14 7.29 47.48
N GLN A 617 -11.00 7.86 46.62
CA GLN A 617 -12.16 7.17 46.06
C GLN A 617 -11.68 6.12 45.04
N THR A 618 -12.29 4.94 45.05
CA THR A 618 -11.93 3.80 44.18
C THR A 618 -13.08 3.33 43.29
N SER A 619 -14.21 4.05 43.31
CA SER A 619 -15.35 3.76 42.45
C SER A 619 -16.26 4.96 42.23
N ILE A 620 -16.94 4.99 41.08
CA ILE A 620 -18.04 5.93 40.78
C ILE A 620 -19.23 5.19 40.19
N ASN A 621 -20.42 5.76 40.35
CA ASN A 621 -21.61 5.26 39.68
C ASN A 621 -21.81 6.02 38.36
N ILE A 622 -22.04 5.26 37.30
CA ILE A 622 -22.38 5.75 35.97
C ILE A 622 -23.71 5.15 35.55
N THR A 623 -24.53 5.96 34.90
CA THR A 623 -25.73 5.50 34.20
C THR A 623 -25.63 5.90 32.74
N ALA A 624 -25.81 4.95 31.83
CA ALA A 624 -25.76 5.10 30.38
C ALA A 624 -26.85 4.25 29.73
N VAL A 625 -26.77 4.01 28.42
CA VAL A 625 -27.62 3.01 27.75
C VAL A 625 -27.19 1.59 28.17
N PRO A 626 -28.10 0.60 28.14
CA PRO A 626 -27.75 -0.78 28.45
C PRO A 626 -26.52 -1.23 27.66
N TYR A 627 -25.59 -1.87 28.36
CA TYR A 627 -24.39 -2.46 27.78
C TYR A 627 -23.40 -1.49 27.13
N ALA A 628 -23.49 -0.20 27.44
CA ALA A 628 -22.46 0.75 27.08
C ALA A 628 -21.12 0.40 27.75
N TYR A 629 -20.04 0.43 26.96
CA TYR A 629 -18.68 0.24 27.43
C TYR A 629 -18.04 1.57 27.80
N VAL A 630 -17.40 1.61 28.96
CA VAL A 630 -16.89 2.80 29.63
C VAL A 630 -15.39 2.66 29.84
N GLY A 631 -14.63 3.69 29.48
CA GLY A 631 -13.25 3.89 29.91
C GLY A 631 -13.11 5.18 30.71
N LEU A 632 -12.36 5.14 31.81
CA LEU A 632 -11.93 6.30 32.59
C LEU A 632 -10.41 6.39 32.52
N SER A 633 -9.87 7.49 32.03
CA SER A 633 -8.44 7.69 31.87
C SER A 633 -8.00 9.05 32.41
N MET A 634 -6.71 9.20 32.74
CA MET A 634 -6.11 10.47 33.10
C MET A 634 -4.67 10.48 32.61
N ASN A 635 -4.25 11.57 31.95
CA ASN A 635 -2.92 11.67 31.31
C ASN A 635 -2.63 10.51 30.34
N ASN A 636 -3.63 10.11 29.55
CA ASN A 636 -3.60 8.96 28.62
C ASN A 636 -3.36 7.59 29.29
N GLU A 637 -3.42 7.50 30.62
CA GLU A 637 -3.36 6.24 31.35
C GLU A 637 -4.77 5.81 31.74
N LEU A 638 -5.16 4.60 31.35
CA LEU A 638 -6.43 4.00 31.71
C LEU A 638 -6.46 3.68 33.22
N LYS A 639 -7.47 4.21 33.92
CA LYS A 639 -7.64 4.05 35.38
C LYS A 639 -8.72 3.05 35.75
N GLY A 640 -9.76 2.95 34.93
CA GLY A 640 -10.82 1.97 35.11
C GLY A 640 -11.60 1.79 33.82
N MET A 641 -12.25 0.64 33.69
CA MET A 641 -13.14 0.36 32.59
C MET A 641 -14.29 -0.53 33.04
N GLY A 642 -15.38 -0.55 32.27
CA GLY A 642 -16.46 -1.47 32.53
C GLY A 642 -17.59 -1.43 31.52
N ILE A 643 -18.50 -2.39 31.60
CA ILE A 643 -19.72 -2.46 30.78
C ILE A 643 -20.94 -2.26 31.66
N ALA A 644 -21.83 -1.35 31.26
CA ALA A 644 -23.10 -1.13 31.94
C ALA A 644 -23.99 -2.39 31.88
N ASP A 645 -24.74 -2.64 32.95
CA ASP A 645 -25.66 -3.78 33.00
C ASP A 645 -26.91 -3.57 32.12
N ALA A 646 -27.84 -4.53 32.14
CA ALA A 646 -29.10 -4.47 31.41
C ALA A 646 -30.00 -3.26 31.79
N SER A 647 -29.75 -2.63 32.93
CA SER A 647 -30.44 -1.41 33.38
C SER A 647 -29.71 -0.12 32.95
N GLY A 648 -28.56 -0.25 32.29
CA GLY A 648 -27.69 0.88 31.95
C GLY A 648 -26.88 1.39 33.12
N THR A 649 -26.70 0.61 34.20
CA THR A 649 -25.95 1.05 35.39
C THR A 649 -24.58 0.39 35.43
N LEU A 650 -23.55 1.16 35.80
CA LEU A 650 -22.20 0.66 36.06
C LEU A 650 -21.67 1.25 37.36
N VAL A 651 -21.16 0.39 38.25
CA VAL A 651 -20.26 0.80 39.33
C VAL A 651 -18.84 0.64 38.80
N LEU A 652 -18.28 1.72 38.28
CA LEU A 652 -16.95 1.70 37.70
C LEU A 652 -15.92 1.73 38.83
N GLU A 653 -15.14 0.65 38.92
CA GLU A 653 -14.03 0.53 39.88
C GLU A 653 -12.71 0.97 39.22
N PHE A 654 -11.85 1.62 39.99
CA PHE A 654 -10.55 2.12 39.53
C PHE A 654 -9.56 2.26 40.69
N GLU A 655 -8.26 2.26 40.36
CA GLU A 655 -7.22 2.59 41.33
C GLU A 655 -7.35 4.06 41.75
N SER A 656 -7.26 4.33 43.06
CA SER A 656 -7.42 5.69 43.57
C SER A 656 -6.38 6.62 42.97
N PHE A 657 -6.84 7.77 42.46
CA PHE A 657 -5.95 8.82 41.97
C PHE A 657 -4.98 9.27 43.07
N LEU A 658 -3.72 9.47 42.70
CA LEU A 658 -2.65 9.91 43.60
C LEU A 658 -2.42 11.42 43.56
N SER A 659 -2.93 12.07 42.52
CA SER A 659 -2.79 13.50 42.29
C SER A 659 -4.11 14.08 41.75
N PRO A 660 -4.40 15.36 42.03
CA PRO A 660 -5.52 16.08 41.43
C PRO A 660 -5.29 16.35 39.93
N GLY A 661 -6.34 16.71 39.22
CA GLY A 661 -6.35 17.06 37.79
C GLY A 661 -7.62 16.59 37.07
N ASP A 662 -7.65 16.63 35.74
CA ASP A 662 -8.83 16.21 34.97
C ASP A 662 -8.68 14.78 34.43
N ALA A 663 -9.60 13.91 34.84
CA ALA A 663 -9.81 12.61 34.21
C ALA A 663 -10.82 12.75 33.06
N GLU A 664 -10.78 11.84 32.10
CA GLU A 664 -11.71 11.77 30.97
C GLU A 664 -12.47 10.44 31.01
N LEU A 665 -13.80 10.54 30.90
CA LEU A 665 -14.72 9.44 30.75
C LEU A 665 -15.13 9.32 29.28
N VAL A 666 -14.92 8.16 28.68
CA VAL A 666 -15.40 7.81 27.33
C VAL A 666 -16.39 6.67 27.42
N VAL A 667 -17.58 6.84 26.85
CA VAL A 667 -18.65 5.83 26.85
C VAL A 667 -19.07 5.53 25.42
N THR A 668 -19.11 4.25 25.05
CA THR A 668 -19.41 3.77 23.69
C THR A 668 -20.41 2.63 23.70
N ALA A 669 -21.29 2.56 22.69
CA ALA A 669 -22.23 1.47 22.47
C ALA A 669 -22.56 1.38 20.97
N GLN A 670 -22.94 0.20 20.48
CA GLN A 670 -23.35 0.05 19.07
C GLN A 670 -24.56 0.94 18.77
N ASN A 671 -24.55 1.63 17.62
CA ASN A 671 -25.61 2.54 17.17
C ASN A 671 -25.89 3.74 18.11
N TYR A 672 -24.92 4.12 18.94
CA TYR A 672 -24.94 5.38 19.71
C TYR A 672 -23.70 6.22 19.43
N GLN A 673 -23.85 7.53 19.48
CA GLN A 673 -22.71 8.45 19.45
C GLN A 673 -21.86 8.27 20.72
N PRO A 674 -20.52 8.32 20.62
CA PRO A 674 -19.64 8.23 21.78
C PRO A 674 -19.86 9.45 22.70
N ALA A 675 -20.02 9.21 23.99
CA ALA A 675 -20.08 10.28 24.99
C ALA A 675 -18.70 10.47 25.62
N ILE A 676 -18.15 11.68 25.55
CA ILE A 676 -16.84 12.04 26.09
C ILE A 676 -17.03 13.17 27.10
N ALA A 677 -16.59 12.97 28.35
CA ALA A 677 -16.81 13.94 29.42
C ALA A 677 -15.61 14.05 30.38
N PRO A 678 -15.20 15.28 30.78
CA PRO A 678 -14.20 15.45 31.82
C PRO A 678 -14.78 15.22 33.22
N ILE A 679 -13.95 14.74 34.15
CA ILE A 679 -14.25 14.58 35.58
C ILE A 679 -13.06 15.10 36.39
N THR A 680 -13.29 16.12 37.23
CA THR A 680 -12.20 16.73 38.00
C THR A 680 -11.88 15.89 39.24
N VAL A 681 -10.61 15.56 39.44
CA VAL A 681 -10.08 14.85 40.59
C VAL A 681 -9.58 15.84 41.63
N ILE A 682 -10.12 15.80 42.85
CA ILE A 682 -9.80 16.74 43.93
C ILE A 682 -9.51 16.01 45.26
N PRO A 683 -8.74 16.60 46.19
CA PRO A 683 -8.54 16.05 47.53
C PRO A 683 -9.83 16.00 48.37
N ALA A 684 -9.93 15.02 49.27
CA ALA A 684 -11.12 14.82 50.11
C ALA A 684 -11.25 15.81 51.28
N GLU A 685 -10.14 16.15 51.96
CA GLU A 685 -10.08 17.09 53.09
C GLU A 685 -8.70 17.78 53.15
N GLY A 686 -8.63 18.93 53.84
CA GLY A 686 -7.38 19.67 54.08
C GLY A 686 -6.93 20.53 52.90
N PRO A 687 -5.86 21.33 53.08
CA PRO A 687 -5.20 22.05 51.99
C PRO A 687 -4.47 21.05 51.08
N TYR A 688 -4.37 21.35 49.79
CA TYR A 688 -3.58 20.57 48.84
C TYR A 688 -3.09 21.49 47.74
N VAL A 689 -1.81 21.85 47.78
CA VAL A 689 -1.24 22.86 46.90
C VAL A 689 -0.47 22.19 45.76
N ILE A 690 -0.87 22.48 44.53
CA ILE A 690 -0.21 21.97 43.33
C ILE A 690 0.22 23.11 42.42
N TYR A 691 1.15 22.79 41.53
CA TYR A 691 1.41 23.59 40.34
C TYR A 691 0.13 23.75 39.51
N GLU A 692 -0.18 24.99 39.10
CA GLU A 692 -1.28 25.29 38.17
C GLU A 692 -0.71 25.72 36.81
N SER A 693 0.17 26.72 36.81
CA SER A 693 0.74 27.28 35.59
C SER A 693 2.12 27.89 35.85
N HIS A 694 2.85 28.20 34.79
CA HIS A 694 4.06 29.01 34.88
C HIS A 694 4.17 29.98 33.71
N ILE A 695 5.03 30.98 33.89
CA ILE A 695 5.48 31.90 32.86
C ILE A 695 7.01 31.85 32.84
N VAL A 696 7.59 31.54 31.68
CA VAL A 696 9.04 31.62 31.48
C VAL A 696 9.39 32.97 30.84
N SER A 697 10.48 33.60 31.30
CA SER A 697 10.96 34.85 30.70
C SER A 697 11.75 34.64 29.40
N GLY A 698 11.88 35.73 28.66
CA GLY A 698 12.85 35.84 27.56
C GLY A 698 12.67 34.78 26.48
N LEU A 699 13.72 34.01 26.22
CA LEU A 699 13.73 32.98 25.17
C LEU A 699 13.36 31.57 25.69
N GLY A 700 12.88 31.45 26.92
CA GLY A 700 12.51 30.15 27.49
C GLY A 700 13.71 29.21 27.63
N PHE A 701 13.51 27.92 27.37
CA PHE A 701 14.56 26.90 27.45
C PHE A 701 15.39 26.80 26.18
N THR A 702 15.83 27.95 25.67
CA THR A 702 16.68 28.02 24.48
C THR A 702 18.14 27.78 24.85
N TYR A 703 18.91 27.09 24.01
CA TYR A 703 20.34 26.85 24.20
C TYR A 703 21.12 28.13 24.59
N HIS A 704 22.10 28.00 25.48
CA HIS A 704 22.94 29.10 25.97
C HIS A 704 22.17 30.30 26.58
N THR A 705 21.00 30.07 27.20
CA THR A 705 20.25 31.14 27.87
C THR A 705 20.35 31.08 29.39
N SER A 706 20.02 32.21 30.02
CA SER A 706 19.81 32.31 31.46
C SER A 706 18.54 33.12 31.67
N GLU A 707 17.50 32.46 32.17
CA GLU A 707 16.14 33.00 32.24
C GLU A 707 15.52 32.66 33.60
N VAL A 708 14.27 33.06 33.80
CA VAL A 708 13.54 32.82 35.04
C VAL A 708 12.16 32.22 34.78
N ILE A 709 11.68 31.41 35.72
CA ILE A 709 10.34 30.80 35.71
C ILE A 709 9.53 31.37 36.86
N LEU A 710 8.39 31.99 36.56
CA LEU A 710 7.41 32.41 37.57
C LEU A 710 6.32 31.35 37.66
N LEU A 711 6.20 30.67 38.81
CA LEU A 711 5.16 29.65 39.03
C LEU A 711 3.90 30.25 39.63
N THR A 712 2.76 29.68 39.28
CA THR A 712 1.47 29.85 39.96
C THR A 712 1.09 28.53 40.59
N MET A 713 0.75 28.59 41.88
CA MET A 713 0.32 27.44 42.67
C MET A 713 -1.16 27.60 43.01
N GLU A 714 -1.92 26.52 42.90
CA GLU A 714 -3.33 26.47 43.30
C GLU A 714 -3.51 25.55 44.50
N ASN A 715 -4.30 26.01 45.48
CA ASN A 715 -4.79 25.15 46.54
C ASN A 715 -6.12 24.51 46.11
N VAL A 716 -6.07 23.32 45.55
CA VAL A 716 -7.26 22.53 45.18
C VAL A 716 -7.91 21.81 46.37
N GLY A 717 -7.34 22.00 47.57
CA GLY A 717 -7.89 21.48 48.83
C GLY A 717 -9.13 22.24 49.31
N SER A 718 -9.74 21.72 50.37
CA SER A 718 -10.96 22.27 50.99
C SER A 718 -10.69 23.21 52.18
N GLU A 719 -9.43 23.34 52.59
CA GLU A 719 -8.98 24.24 53.66
C GLU A 719 -7.81 25.14 53.20
N ASP A 720 -7.57 26.26 53.88
CA ASP A 720 -6.50 27.19 53.55
C ASP A 720 -5.11 26.57 53.79
N ALA A 721 -4.20 26.70 52.82
CA ALA A 721 -2.81 26.30 52.94
C ALA A 721 -2.01 27.44 53.55
N LEU A 722 -1.45 27.26 54.74
CA LEU A 722 -0.71 28.31 55.45
C LEU A 722 0.81 28.16 55.27
N GLY A 723 1.49 29.26 54.97
CA GLY A 723 2.95 29.36 54.86
C GLY A 723 3.57 28.36 53.87
N VAL A 724 3.12 28.41 52.61
CA VAL A 724 3.54 27.51 51.52
C VAL A 724 4.93 27.87 51.02
N LEU A 725 5.88 26.94 51.14
CA LEU A 725 7.19 26.97 50.51
C LEU A 725 7.24 26.03 49.30
N VAL A 726 7.71 26.50 48.15
CA VAL A 726 7.76 25.71 46.90
C VAL A 726 9.20 25.42 46.52
N LEU A 727 9.53 24.13 46.42
CA LEU A 727 10.81 23.60 45.94
C LEU A 727 10.66 23.15 44.47
N LEU A 728 11.42 23.76 43.55
CA LEU A 728 11.51 23.37 42.14
C LEU A 728 12.81 22.57 41.91
N THR A 729 12.71 21.43 41.22
CA THR A 729 13.86 20.60 40.83
C THR A 729 13.71 20.06 39.41
N THR A 730 14.82 19.68 38.78
CA THR A 730 14.85 18.95 37.51
C THR A 730 16.00 17.95 37.49
N ASN A 731 15.80 16.83 36.81
CA ASN A 731 16.87 15.85 36.53
C ASN A 731 17.44 16.00 35.12
N ASN A 732 16.93 16.94 34.31
CA ASN A 732 17.41 17.12 32.95
C ASN A 732 18.87 17.63 32.97
N PRO A 733 19.82 16.95 32.31
CA PRO A 733 21.24 17.28 32.42
C PRO A 733 21.62 18.60 31.72
N TYR A 734 20.72 19.17 30.91
CA TYR A 734 20.96 20.40 30.16
C TYR A 734 20.42 21.65 30.86
N VAL A 735 19.65 21.51 31.94
CA VAL A 735 19.08 22.64 32.69
C VAL A 735 19.64 22.66 34.10
N THR A 736 20.18 23.82 34.51
CA THR A 736 20.65 24.03 35.88
C THR A 736 19.82 25.12 36.55
N LEU A 737 19.13 24.77 37.64
CA LEU A 737 18.40 25.72 38.46
C LEU A 737 19.36 26.52 39.37
N ILE A 738 19.21 27.85 39.38
CA ILE A 738 19.96 28.78 40.23
C ILE A 738 19.27 28.93 41.58
N ASP A 739 17.95 29.14 41.53
CA ASP A 739 17.08 29.18 42.69
C ASP A 739 16.21 27.92 42.68
N THR A 740 16.03 27.30 43.84
CA THR A 740 15.23 26.08 43.96
C THR A 740 14.12 26.20 44.98
N LEU A 741 14.14 27.15 45.92
CA LEU A 741 13.15 27.25 46.99
C LEU A 741 12.62 28.68 47.15
N LEU A 742 11.30 28.87 47.05
CA LEU A 742 10.64 30.18 47.19
C LEU A 742 9.40 30.12 48.12
N ASP A 743 9.04 31.26 48.72
CA ASP A 743 7.90 31.40 49.63
C ASP A 743 6.68 32.01 48.89
N PHE A 744 5.56 31.31 48.97
CA PHE A 744 4.28 31.64 48.35
C PHE A 744 3.24 32.15 49.38
N GLY A 745 3.56 32.15 50.68
CA GLY A 745 2.66 32.63 51.73
C GLY A 745 1.43 31.74 51.92
N ASP A 746 0.31 32.34 52.33
CA ASP A 746 -0.95 31.61 52.54
C ASP A 746 -1.76 31.56 51.23
N ILE A 747 -2.28 30.39 50.87
CA ILE A 747 -3.12 30.15 49.70
C ILE A 747 -4.48 29.62 50.16
N ALA A 748 -5.53 30.43 50.06
CA ALA A 748 -6.87 30.03 50.50
C ALA A 748 -7.42 28.84 49.68
N ALA A 749 -8.36 28.09 50.24
CA ALA A 749 -9.00 26.98 49.52
C ALA A 749 -9.63 27.43 48.19
N GLY A 750 -9.32 26.73 47.09
CA GLY A 750 -9.74 27.06 45.72
C GLY A 750 -9.09 28.31 45.15
N GLN A 751 -8.02 28.83 45.75
CA GLN A 751 -7.31 30.01 45.28
C GLN A 751 -6.01 29.63 44.56
N SER A 752 -5.74 30.34 43.48
CA SER A 752 -4.43 30.41 42.81
C SER A 752 -3.59 31.58 43.33
N VAL A 753 -2.29 31.35 43.54
CA VAL A 753 -1.31 32.37 43.90
C VAL A 753 -0.10 32.27 42.97
N GLU A 754 0.13 33.32 42.20
CA GLU A 754 1.37 33.54 41.46
C GLU A 754 2.49 33.93 42.44
N GLY A 755 3.68 33.35 42.26
CA GLY A 755 4.83 33.63 43.10
C GLY A 755 5.24 35.09 43.06
N SER A 756 5.76 35.61 44.18
CA SER A 756 6.25 37.00 44.23
C SER A 756 7.67 37.18 43.66
N LEU A 757 8.38 36.07 43.45
CA LEU A 757 9.72 35.98 42.88
C LEU A 757 9.76 34.79 41.90
N PRO A 758 10.58 34.85 40.83
CA PRO A 758 10.74 33.73 39.92
C PRO A 758 11.97 32.85 40.29
N PHE A 759 11.99 31.60 39.80
CA PHE A 759 13.14 30.70 39.88
C PHE A 759 14.11 30.94 38.72
N GLY A 760 15.37 31.31 38.97
CA GLY A 760 16.38 31.43 37.91
C GLY A 760 16.90 30.09 37.42
N PHE A 761 17.24 29.98 36.13
CA PHE A 761 17.87 28.80 35.54
C PHE A 761 18.83 29.15 34.39
N THR A 762 19.69 28.20 34.01
CA THR A 762 20.56 28.28 32.83
C THR A 762 20.42 27.03 31.95
N VAL A 763 20.53 27.19 30.63
CA VAL A 763 20.45 26.10 29.65
C VAL A 763 21.81 25.85 29.01
N ALA A 764 22.21 24.58 28.88
CA ALA A 764 23.46 24.17 28.27
C ALA A 764 23.49 24.44 26.75
N ASP A 765 24.69 24.72 26.22
CA ASP A 765 24.95 25.00 24.80
C ASP A 765 24.54 23.84 23.87
N ASN A 766 24.55 22.61 24.39
CA ASN A 766 24.35 21.37 23.65
C ASN A 766 23.02 20.67 23.97
N ILE A 767 22.00 21.40 24.46
CA ILE A 767 20.65 20.84 24.61
C ILE A 767 20.16 20.37 23.21
N PRO A 768 19.64 19.13 23.09
CA PRO A 768 18.99 18.70 21.85
C PRO A 768 17.76 19.55 21.54
N ASP A 769 17.45 19.71 20.25
CA ASP A 769 16.22 20.41 19.88
C ASP A 769 14.98 19.58 20.22
N LEU A 770 13.94 20.25 20.71
CA LEU A 770 12.69 19.64 21.19
C LEU A 770 12.85 18.68 22.38
N GLU A 771 13.96 18.78 23.12
CA GLU A 771 14.20 17.99 24.34
C GLU A 771 13.12 18.26 25.39
N THR A 772 12.48 17.21 25.90
CA THR A 772 11.46 17.34 26.95
C THR A 772 12.13 17.51 28.32
N ILE A 773 11.88 18.64 28.97
CA ILE A 773 12.42 18.99 30.28
C ILE A 773 11.32 18.76 31.32
N VAL A 774 11.57 17.85 32.26
CA VAL A 774 10.63 17.58 33.37
C VAL A 774 11.06 18.37 34.61
N PHE A 775 10.13 19.14 35.16
CA PHE A 775 10.27 19.85 36.42
C PHE A 775 9.39 19.22 37.50
N ASN A 776 9.97 18.95 38.67
CA ASN A 776 9.23 18.53 39.85
C ASN A 776 9.06 19.71 40.79
N VAL A 777 7.83 19.95 41.22
CA VAL A 777 7.40 21.03 42.11
C VAL A 777 6.90 20.44 43.41
N LYS A 778 7.47 20.86 44.53
CA LYS A 778 7.08 20.39 45.86
C LYS A 778 6.67 21.56 46.74
N ALA A 779 5.38 21.66 47.07
CA ALA A 779 4.86 22.60 48.04
C ALA A 779 4.96 22.01 49.46
N THR A 780 5.43 22.80 50.43
CA THR A 780 5.55 22.42 51.84
C THR A 780 4.87 23.48 52.70
N LEU A 781 3.89 23.09 53.50
CA LEU A 781 3.14 24.01 54.37
C LEU A 781 3.87 24.26 55.69
N ALA A 782 3.47 25.30 56.41
CA ALA A 782 4.00 25.60 57.75
C ALA A 782 3.75 24.47 58.78
N THR A 783 2.75 23.61 58.54
CA THR A 783 2.45 22.41 59.32
C THR A 783 3.46 21.28 59.09
N GLY A 784 4.20 21.32 57.98
CA GLY A 784 5.11 20.28 57.53
C GLY A 784 4.50 19.31 56.51
N ASP A 785 3.25 19.52 56.08
CA ASP A 785 2.63 18.73 55.01
C ASP A 785 3.26 19.07 53.66
N GLU A 786 3.48 18.06 52.82
CA GLU A 786 4.19 18.17 51.56
C GLU A 786 3.30 17.67 50.40
N PHE A 787 3.23 18.44 49.32
CA PHE A 787 2.46 18.12 48.11
C PHE A 787 3.39 18.20 46.90
N GLU A 788 3.39 17.15 46.09
CA GLU A 788 4.22 17.07 44.89
C GLU A 788 3.34 17.22 43.65
N SER A 789 3.87 17.92 42.65
CA SER A 789 3.31 18.11 41.32
C SER A 789 4.46 18.26 40.33
N SER A 790 4.16 18.30 39.04
CA SER A 790 5.19 18.44 38.01
C SER A 790 4.64 19.15 36.79
N PHE A 791 5.54 19.73 36.00
CA PHE A 791 5.24 20.22 34.67
C PHE A 791 6.39 19.91 33.71
N THR A 792 6.12 20.04 32.42
CA THR A 792 7.11 19.83 31.38
C THR A 792 7.25 21.07 30.52
N ASP A 793 8.44 21.30 30.00
CA ASP A 793 8.75 22.31 28.98
C ASP A 793 9.64 21.72 27.90
N ILE A 794 9.78 22.46 26.79
CA ILE A 794 10.52 22.04 25.61
C ILE A 794 11.80 22.87 25.47
N GLY A 795 12.93 22.17 25.35
CA GLY A 795 14.23 22.74 25.02
C GLY A 795 14.31 23.12 23.54
N HIS A 796 14.89 24.27 23.24
CA HIS A 796 15.00 24.78 21.86
C HIS A 796 16.47 24.94 21.46
N SER A 797 16.86 24.35 20.34
CA SER A 797 18.24 24.37 19.83
C SER A 797 18.27 24.48 18.30
N PRO A 798 19.30 25.07 17.69
CA PRO A 798 19.40 25.14 16.23
C PRO A 798 19.87 23.80 15.66
N VAL A 799 19.30 23.39 14.52
CA VAL A 799 19.68 22.17 13.79
C VAL A 799 19.97 22.55 12.35
N LEU A 800 21.23 22.82 12.06
CA LEU A 800 21.67 23.25 10.73
C LEU A 800 21.87 22.03 9.80
N THR A 801 21.29 22.10 8.61
CA THR A 801 21.46 21.11 7.54
C THR A 801 21.75 21.78 6.20
N TYR A 802 22.39 21.03 5.30
CA TYR A 802 22.49 21.41 3.89
C TYR A 802 21.11 21.39 3.21
N ASN A 803 20.81 22.38 2.36
CA ASN A 803 19.50 22.57 1.73
C ASN A 803 19.56 22.71 0.20
N GLY A 804 20.72 22.46 -0.42
CA GLY A 804 20.88 22.51 -1.88
C GLY A 804 21.83 23.61 -2.36
N PHE A 805 22.05 23.65 -3.67
CA PHE A 805 22.90 24.63 -4.34
C PHE A 805 22.33 25.04 -5.71
N SER A 806 22.83 26.16 -6.25
CA SER A 806 22.63 26.54 -7.65
C SER A 806 23.89 27.23 -8.19
N ILE A 807 24.04 27.29 -9.50
CA ILE A 807 25.17 27.97 -10.17
C ILE A 807 24.67 29.27 -10.78
N ASP A 808 25.32 30.38 -10.45
CA ASP A 808 25.12 31.69 -11.08
C ASP A 808 26.38 32.04 -11.88
N ASP A 809 26.31 31.87 -13.20
CA ASP A 809 27.40 32.08 -14.14
C ASP A 809 27.26 33.39 -14.93
N ALA A 810 26.58 34.41 -14.38
CA ALA A 810 26.42 35.70 -15.07
C ALA A 810 27.75 36.39 -15.45
N ALA A 811 28.86 36.00 -14.82
CA ALA A 811 30.22 36.45 -15.15
C ALA A 811 30.91 35.61 -16.24
N GLY A 812 30.35 34.45 -16.59
CA GLY A 812 30.70 33.58 -17.71
C GLY A 812 29.81 33.83 -18.91
N ASN A 813 29.21 32.76 -19.45
CA ASN A 813 28.35 32.84 -20.64
C ASN A 813 26.84 32.93 -20.32
N ASN A 814 26.47 32.94 -19.04
CA ASN A 814 25.11 33.08 -18.52
C ASN A 814 24.16 31.95 -18.99
N ASN A 815 24.68 30.72 -19.09
CA ASN A 815 23.92 29.51 -19.44
C ASN A 815 23.46 28.70 -18.22
N GLY A 816 23.73 29.20 -17.00
CA GLY A 816 23.36 28.54 -15.74
C GLY A 816 24.25 27.36 -15.36
N LYS A 817 25.44 27.23 -15.95
CA LYS A 817 26.39 26.15 -15.70
C LYS A 817 27.81 26.71 -15.55
N LEU A 818 28.70 25.89 -15.00
CA LEU A 818 30.12 26.23 -14.96
C LEU A 818 30.85 25.52 -16.10
N ASP A 819 31.31 26.28 -17.10
CA ASP A 819 32.06 25.72 -18.23
C ASP A 819 33.59 25.79 -18.00
N PRO A 820 34.39 24.93 -18.67
CA PRO A 820 35.84 25.00 -18.61
C PRO A 820 36.39 26.40 -18.94
N GLY A 821 37.16 26.97 -18.03
CA GLY A 821 37.75 28.31 -18.16
C GLY A 821 36.84 29.44 -17.64
N GLU A 822 35.63 29.14 -17.18
CA GLU A 822 34.71 30.13 -16.64
C GLU A 822 34.84 30.30 -15.13
N THR A 823 34.27 31.39 -14.64
CA THR A 823 34.15 31.70 -13.21
C THR A 823 32.68 31.96 -12.91
N ALA A 824 32.15 31.27 -11.91
CA ALA A 824 30.75 31.37 -11.49
C ALA A 824 30.66 31.43 -9.95
N ASP A 825 29.50 31.80 -9.44
CA ASP A 825 29.18 31.69 -8.03
C ASP A 825 28.34 30.43 -7.78
N LEU A 826 28.82 29.55 -6.90
CA LEU A 826 28.02 28.50 -6.29
C LEU A 826 27.19 29.12 -5.17
N ILE A 827 25.88 29.19 -5.34
CA ILE A 827 24.93 29.66 -4.33
C ILE A 827 24.54 28.45 -3.50
N VAL A 828 25.19 28.26 -2.35
CA VAL A 828 24.96 27.13 -1.44
C VAL A 828 24.00 27.55 -0.35
N SER A 829 23.02 26.71 -0.04
CA SER A 829 21.95 26.99 0.93
C SER A 829 22.08 26.10 2.17
N LEU A 830 21.99 26.71 3.35
CA LEU A 830 21.83 26.02 4.62
C LEU A 830 20.43 26.31 5.18
N LYS A 831 19.81 25.30 5.77
CA LYS A 831 18.54 25.41 6.47
C LYS A 831 18.76 25.18 7.97
N ASN A 832 18.09 25.96 8.80
CA ASN A 832 17.95 25.65 10.21
C ASN A 832 16.63 24.91 10.41
N ASN A 833 16.66 23.58 10.59
CA ASN A 833 15.49 22.77 10.94
C ASN A 833 15.21 22.78 12.45
N GLY A 834 16.07 23.41 13.25
CA GLY A 834 15.88 23.50 14.69
C GLY A 834 14.93 24.63 15.07
N SER A 835 14.37 24.52 16.26
CA SER A 835 13.39 25.47 16.78
C SER A 835 14.01 26.76 17.37
N ALA A 836 15.35 26.82 17.53
CA ALA A 836 16.07 28.02 17.94
C ALA A 836 16.93 28.62 16.82
N THR A 837 17.24 29.92 16.95
CA THR A 837 18.08 30.64 15.98
C THR A 837 19.55 30.28 16.14
N ALA A 838 20.24 29.92 15.06
CA ALA A 838 21.69 29.78 15.04
C ALA A 838 22.39 31.14 14.85
N GLN A 839 23.34 31.49 15.71
CA GLN A 839 24.09 32.74 15.62
C GLN A 839 25.46 32.56 14.94
N ASN A 840 25.88 33.58 14.18
CA ASN A 840 27.20 33.63 13.54
C ASN A 840 27.56 32.40 12.70
N VAL A 841 26.59 31.86 11.95
CA VAL A 841 26.81 30.73 11.05
C VAL A 841 27.81 31.11 9.95
N SER A 842 28.84 30.30 9.77
CA SER A 842 29.83 30.41 8.71
C SER A 842 30.05 29.07 8.05
N GLY A 843 30.01 29.05 6.71
CA GLY A 843 30.27 27.86 5.91
C GLY A 843 31.65 27.90 5.25
N LEU A 844 32.33 26.76 5.20
CA LEU A 844 33.59 26.49 4.53
C LEU A 844 33.35 25.49 3.39
N LEU A 845 33.46 25.94 2.15
CA LEU A 845 33.41 25.09 0.97
C LEU A 845 34.80 24.52 0.67
N SER A 846 34.86 23.22 0.43
CA SER A 846 36.07 22.47 0.07
C SER A 846 35.81 21.60 -1.15
N THR A 847 36.77 21.58 -2.09
CA THR A 847 36.71 20.76 -3.31
C THR A 847 37.78 19.66 -3.26
N GLN A 848 37.45 18.49 -3.80
CA GLN A 848 38.43 17.45 -4.13
C GLN A 848 38.79 17.44 -5.63
N SER A 849 38.12 18.24 -6.45
CA SER A 849 38.33 18.28 -7.89
C SER A 849 39.67 18.97 -8.22
N PRO A 850 40.56 18.35 -9.00
CA PRO A 850 41.78 19.02 -9.46
C PRO A 850 41.51 20.09 -10.52
N TYR A 851 40.25 20.20 -10.99
CA TYR A 851 39.82 21.09 -12.07
C TYR A 851 39.02 22.31 -11.57
N LEU A 852 38.66 22.34 -10.29
CA LEU A 852 37.91 23.44 -9.68
C LEU A 852 38.81 24.20 -8.69
N ILE A 853 38.81 25.53 -8.77
CA ILE A 853 39.47 26.41 -7.81
C ILE A 853 38.37 27.16 -7.05
N ILE A 854 38.37 27.05 -5.72
CA ILE A 854 37.50 27.84 -4.87
C ILE A 854 38.22 29.16 -4.53
N ASN A 855 37.79 30.26 -5.15
CA ASN A 855 38.39 31.58 -4.96
C ASN A 855 38.00 32.20 -3.62
N GLN A 856 36.82 31.85 -3.10
CA GLN A 856 36.34 32.28 -1.79
C GLN A 856 35.70 31.12 -1.04
N SER A 857 36.49 30.44 -0.20
CA SER A 857 36.08 29.21 0.47
C SER A 857 35.27 29.41 1.74
N VAL A 858 35.30 30.58 2.38
CA VAL A 858 34.54 30.84 3.62
C VAL A 858 33.52 31.94 3.39
N GLN A 859 32.26 31.66 3.75
CA GLN A 859 31.16 32.61 3.70
C GLN A 859 30.43 32.76 5.04
N PRO A 860 30.12 33.98 5.47
CA PRO A 860 29.26 34.20 6.62
C PRO A 860 27.78 34.12 6.20
N TYR A 861 27.05 33.14 6.71
CA TYR A 861 25.59 33.09 6.63
C TYR A 861 24.94 34.03 7.66
N GLY A 862 25.68 34.36 8.74
CA GLY A 862 25.22 35.22 9.82
C GLY A 862 24.21 34.49 10.71
N GLU A 863 23.20 35.21 11.18
CA GLU A 863 22.11 34.62 11.96
C GLU A 863 21.18 33.77 11.08
N LEU A 864 20.87 32.54 11.46
CA LEU A 864 19.91 31.68 10.76
C LEU A 864 18.73 31.38 11.67
N LEU A 865 17.61 32.07 11.45
CA LEU A 865 16.38 31.92 12.22
C LEU A 865 15.84 30.49 12.10
N ALA A 866 15.07 30.05 13.09
CA ALA A 866 14.36 28.78 13.05
C ALA A 866 13.53 28.66 11.76
N ASP A 867 13.57 27.48 11.16
CA ASP A 867 12.89 27.10 9.91
C ASP A 867 13.23 27.98 8.68
N SER A 868 14.30 28.78 8.77
CA SER A 868 14.75 29.65 7.67
C SER A 868 15.86 29.01 6.85
N VAL A 869 15.88 29.37 5.57
CA VAL A 869 16.96 29.04 4.63
C VAL A 869 17.73 30.32 4.32
N LYS A 870 19.06 30.25 4.34
CA LYS A 870 19.90 31.28 3.74
C LYS A 870 20.87 30.65 2.77
N SER A 871 21.19 31.41 1.75
CA SER A 871 22.16 31.04 0.74
C SER A 871 23.33 32.00 0.74
N GLN A 872 24.53 31.49 0.48
CA GLN A 872 25.73 32.29 0.27
C GLN A 872 26.44 31.90 -1.02
N ARG A 873 27.13 32.88 -1.61
CA ARG A 873 27.83 32.78 -2.88
C ARG A 873 29.28 32.40 -2.65
N PHE A 874 29.70 31.24 -3.13
CA PHE A 874 31.09 30.82 -3.17
C PHE A 874 31.62 30.99 -4.58
N ASN A 875 32.55 31.92 -4.77
CA ASN A 875 33.13 32.16 -6.08
C ASN A 875 34.11 31.04 -6.44
N VAL A 876 33.88 30.41 -7.60
CA VAL A 876 34.69 29.29 -8.10
C VAL A 876 35.10 29.52 -9.55
N SER A 877 36.28 29.02 -9.93
CA SER A 877 36.75 29.02 -11.32
C SER A 877 37.06 27.59 -11.77
N ALA A 878 36.52 27.19 -12.92
CA ALA A 878 36.92 25.96 -13.58
C ALA A 878 38.17 26.20 -14.42
N SER A 879 39.13 25.27 -14.38
CA SER A 879 40.31 25.33 -15.24
C SER A 879 39.91 25.32 -16.73
N SER A 880 40.60 26.07 -17.59
CA SER A 880 40.43 25.97 -19.04
C SER A 880 40.84 24.59 -19.59
N ASP A 881 41.64 23.85 -18.83
CA ASP A 881 42.08 22.49 -19.16
C ASP A 881 41.11 21.41 -18.63
N THR A 882 39.96 21.81 -18.06
CA THR A 882 38.96 20.85 -17.55
C THR A 882 38.38 20.05 -18.72
N PRO A 883 38.48 18.71 -18.69
CA PRO A 883 37.79 17.88 -19.68
C PRO A 883 36.28 18.16 -19.63
N THR A 884 35.62 18.19 -20.78
CA THR A 884 34.19 18.47 -20.83
C THR A 884 33.40 17.36 -20.15
N GLY A 885 32.47 17.71 -19.25
CA GLY A 885 31.62 16.74 -18.55
C GLY A 885 32.25 16.16 -17.28
N VAL A 886 33.24 16.81 -16.67
CA VAL A 886 33.84 16.33 -15.41
C VAL A 886 32.94 16.65 -14.23
N MET A 887 32.63 15.63 -13.44
CA MET A 887 31.93 15.75 -12.15
C MET A 887 32.87 16.31 -11.07
N ALA A 888 32.47 17.39 -10.41
CA ALA A 888 33.15 17.99 -9.27
C ALA A 888 32.39 17.68 -7.98
N PHE A 889 33.09 17.16 -6.97
CA PHE A 889 32.53 16.83 -5.66
C PHE A 889 32.96 17.87 -4.62
N GLU A 890 31.96 18.46 -3.97
CA GLU A 890 32.11 19.56 -3.03
C GLU A 890 31.59 19.19 -1.64
N THR A 891 32.25 19.72 -0.61
CA THR A 891 31.85 19.58 0.80
C THR A 891 31.68 20.97 1.41
N ILE A 892 30.59 21.18 2.13
CA ILE A 892 30.30 22.39 2.90
C ILE A 892 30.29 22.03 4.39
N ASP A 893 31.33 22.45 5.10
CA ASP A 893 31.36 22.40 6.57
C ASP A 893 30.80 23.70 7.12
N TRP A 894 30.03 23.65 8.21
CA TRP A 894 29.57 24.86 8.88
C TRP A 894 29.91 24.86 10.36
N VAL A 895 30.14 26.06 10.87
CA VAL A 895 30.31 26.35 12.28
C VAL A 895 29.39 27.50 12.66
N ALA A 896 28.82 27.45 13.85
CA ALA A 896 28.08 28.54 14.47
C ALA A 896 28.56 28.73 15.92
N ASP A 897 28.07 29.77 16.59
CA ASP A 897 28.38 29.97 18.02
C ASP A 897 27.97 28.76 18.87
N PHE A 898 28.56 28.67 20.06
CA PHE A 898 28.27 27.63 21.06
C PHE A 898 28.55 26.19 20.59
N GLY A 899 29.46 26.06 19.60
CA GLY A 899 30.00 24.75 19.19
C GLY A 899 29.12 23.97 18.23
N ILE A 900 28.10 24.61 17.62
CA ILE A 900 27.27 23.99 16.59
C ILE A 900 28.12 23.81 15.34
N THR A 901 28.27 22.57 14.89
CA THR A 901 29.03 22.23 13.67
C THR A 901 28.31 21.18 12.87
N GLY A 902 28.52 21.15 11.55
CA GLY A 902 28.04 20.07 10.69
C GLY A 902 28.71 20.09 9.32
N THR A 903 28.37 19.10 8.50
CA THR A 903 28.93 18.92 7.16
C THR A 903 27.85 18.46 6.20
N GLY A 904 27.96 18.89 4.94
CA GLY A 904 27.10 18.47 3.83
C GLY A 904 27.92 18.36 2.55
N SER A 905 27.38 17.67 1.54
CA SER A 905 28.08 17.44 0.28
C SER A 905 27.14 17.58 -0.91
N PHE A 906 27.69 17.98 -2.05
CA PHE A 906 26.98 18.02 -3.34
C PHE A 906 27.96 17.90 -4.50
N ASP A 907 27.45 17.57 -5.67
CA ASP A 907 28.23 17.46 -6.90
C ASP A 907 27.56 18.19 -8.07
N PHE A 908 28.36 18.54 -9.07
CA PHE A 908 27.88 19.13 -10.32
C PHE A 908 28.88 18.87 -11.46
N THR A 909 28.39 18.96 -12.69
CA THR A 909 29.21 18.77 -13.90
C THR A 909 29.80 20.09 -14.38
N ILE A 910 31.11 20.10 -14.66
CA ILE A 910 31.80 21.20 -15.35
C ILE A 910 31.75 20.93 -16.86
N GLY A 911 31.10 21.82 -17.61
CA GLY A 911 30.82 21.64 -19.04
C GLY A 911 29.65 20.69 -19.34
N GLN A 912 29.58 20.20 -20.58
CA GLN A 912 28.57 19.23 -21.06
C GLN A 912 29.20 17.93 -21.54
N ILE A 913 28.49 16.81 -21.42
CA ILE A 913 28.90 15.54 -22.03
C ILE A 913 28.73 15.66 -23.56
N PRO A 914 29.76 15.39 -24.38
CA PRO A 914 29.67 15.65 -25.81
C PRO A 914 28.54 14.92 -26.55
N VAL A 915 28.28 13.63 -26.27
CA VAL A 915 27.29 12.84 -27.00
C VAL A 915 26.49 11.91 -26.09
N LEU A 916 25.16 11.98 -26.12
CA LEU A 916 24.27 10.92 -25.63
C LEU A 916 23.81 10.06 -26.81
N VAL A 917 23.98 8.74 -26.72
CA VAL A 917 23.39 7.77 -27.64
C VAL A 917 22.17 7.13 -26.96
N VAL A 918 21.02 7.11 -27.63
CA VAL A 918 19.75 6.61 -27.09
C VAL A 918 19.23 5.48 -27.97
N ASP A 919 19.21 4.26 -27.43
CA ASP A 919 18.68 3.06 -28.09
C ASP A 919 17.21 2.83 -27.72
N LEU A 920 16.28 3.48 -28.43
CA LEU A 920 14.84 3.31 -28.21
C LEU A 920 14.29 2.03 -28.87
N ALA A 921 14.95 1.58 -29.95
CA ALA A 921 14.67 0.31 -30.63
C ALA A 921 15.09 -0.93 -29.83
N GLN A 922 16.07 -0.78 -28.93
CA GLN A 922 16.68 -1.86 -28.16
C GLN A 922 17.32 -2.95 -29.04
N SER A 923 17.73 -2.60 -30.26
CA SER A 923 18.37 -3.51 -31.20
C SER A 923 19.89 -3.57 -31.04
N ASN A 924 20.50 -2.60 -30.33
CA ASN A 924 21.94 -2.43 -30.08
C ASN A 924 22.86 -2.37 -31.33
N ASN A 925 22.32 -2.34 -32.55
CA ASN A 925 23.13 -2.37 -33.77
C ASN A 925 23.89 -1.03 -33.99
N SER A 926 23.18 0.05 -34.30
CA SER A 926 23.77 1.38 -34.47
C SER A 926 24.37 1.97 -33.18
N PRO A 927 23.73 1.84 -31.99
CA PRO A 927 24.29 2.40 -30.77
C PRO A 927 25.70 1.89 -30.45
N ALA A 928 25.96 0.58 -30.59
CA ALA A 928 27.27 0.00 -30.34
C ALA A 928 28.34 0.50 -31.32
N GLU A 929 28.00 0.60 -32.60
CA GLU A 929 28.89 1.10 -33.65
C GLU A 929 29.20 2.59 -33.49
N MET A 930 28.20 3.41 -33.12
CA MET A 930 28.37 4.82 -32.81
C MET A 930 29.29 5.00 -31.59
N MET A 931 29.07 4.25 -30.50
CA MET A 931 29.93 4.28 -29.31
C MET A 931 31.38 3.88 -29.63
N SER A 932 31.58 2.90 -30.52
CA SER A 932 32.92 2.54 -31.01
C SER A 932 33.60 3.69 -31.76
N CYS A 933 32.89 4.35 -32.68
CA CYS A 933 33.42 5.50 -33.42
C CYS A 933 33.77 6.66 -32.47
N LEU A 934 32.88 6.98 -31.53
CA LEU A 934 33.08 8.04 -30.53
C LEU A 934 34.31 7.75 -29.66
N SER A 935 34.53 6.49 -29.28
CA SER A 935 35.73 6.07 -28.57
C SER A 935 37.02 6.24 -29.41
N VAL A 936 37.01 5.89 -30.70
CA VAL A 936 38.16 6.07 -31.61
C VAL A 936 38.51 7.55 -31.79
N LEU A 937 37.48 8.39 -31.81
CA LEU A 937 37.59 9.84 -31.93
C LEU A 937 37.81 10.53 -30.58
N THR A 938 37.94 9.77 -29.49
CA THR A 938 38.13 10.24 -28.10
C THR A 938 37.11 11.29 -27.66
N VAL A 939 35.86 11.07 -28.04
CA VAL A 939 34.72 11.92 -27.66
C VAL A 939 34.03 11.28 -26.45
N GLY A 940 33.79 12.07 -25.40
CA GLY A 940 33.04 11.59 -24.24
C GLY A 940 31.59 11.30 -24.62
N SER A 941 31.10 10.10 -24.28
CA SER A 941 29.75 9.69 -24.64
C SER A 941 29.10 8.77 -23.61
N GLU A 942 27.76 8.79 -23.59
CA GLU A 942 26.93 7.90 -22.76
C GLU A 942 25.93 7.14 -23.64
N LEU A 943 25.47 5.98 -23.16
CA LEU A 943 24.48 5.13 -23.82
C LEU A 943 23.31 4.83 -22.85
N THR A 944 22.08 5.03 -23.30
CA THR A 944 20.84 4.76 -22.54
C THR A 944 19.76 4.15 -23.44
N ASN A 945 18.76 3.50 -22.83
CA ASN A 945 17.60 2.94 -23.54
C ASN A 945 16.34 3.83 -23.40
N SER A 946 16.46 5.02 -22.81
CA SER A 946 15.38 6.02 -22.65
C SER A 946 15.95 7.44 -22.51
N LEU A 947 15.17 8.46 -22.87
CA LEU A 947 15.59 9.86 -22.75
C LEU A 947 15.59 10.32 -21.26
N PRO A 948 16.71 10.85 -20.74
CA PRO A 948 16.77 11.47 -19.42
C PRO A 948 15.80 12.65 -19.25
N ASP A 949 15.56 13.06 -18.00
CA ASP A 949 14.69 14.20 -17.70
C ASP A 949 15.34 15.56 -18.02
N ASP A 950 16.66 15.69 -17.84
CA ASP A 950 17.43 16.86 -18.28
C ASP A 950 18.39 16.50 -19.42
N LEU A 951 17.98 16.82 -20.64
CA LEU A 951 18.80 16.63 -21.84
C LEU A 951 19.90 17.68 -21.98
N ASN A 952 19.84 18.79 -21.24
CA ASN A 952 20.78 19.91 -21.44
C ASN A 952 22.18 19.62 -20.88
N ILE A 953 22.38 18.53 -20.13
CA ILE A 953 23.72 18.11 -19.71
C ILE A 953 24.58 17.59 -20.89
N TYR A 954 23.96 17.34 -22.05
CA TYR A 954 24.63 16.87 -23.26
C TYR A 954 24.77 17.95 -24.33
N GLN A 955 25.85 17.91 -25.12
CA GLN A 955 26.01 18.78 -26.30
C GLN A 955 25.22 18.28 -27.51
N SER A 956 25.05 16.96 -27.61
CA SER A 956 24.29 16.33 -28.70
C SER A 956 23.63 15.03 -28.28
N ILE A 957 22.59 14.65 -29.03
CA ILE A 957 21.81 13.42 -28.82
C ILE A 957 21.71 12.66 -30.13
N PHE A 958 22.01 11.38 -30.10
CA PHE A 958 21.94 10.44 -31.22
C PHE A 958 20.84 9.44 -30.89
N VAL A 959 19.70 9.57 -31.57
CA VAL A 959 18.48 8.78 -31.32
C VAL A 959 18.40 7.66 -32.35
N CYS A 960 18.40 6.42 -31.88
CA CYS A 960 18.27 5.22 -32.70
C CYS A 960 16.86 4.63 -32.56
N LEU A 961 16.03 4.79 -33.59
CA LEU A 961 14.67 4.25 -33.67
C LEU A 961 14.58 2.91 -34.41
N GLY A 962 15.67 2.45 -35.03
CA GLY A 962 15.73 1.14 -35.68
C GLY A 962 14.93 1.04 -36.99
N THR A 963 14.78 -0.18 -37.49
CA THR A 963 14.04 -0.51 -38.72
C THR A 963 13.12 -1.72 -38.50
N TYR A 964 12.00 -1.81 -39.23
CA TYR A 964 11.05 -2.92 -39.08
C TYR A 964 11.74 -4.30 -39.24
N PRO A 965 11.43 -5.30 -38.38
CA PRO A 965 10.36 -5.31 -37.38
C PRO A 965 10.73 -4.76 -36.00
N ASP A 966 11.99 -4.36 -35.79
CA ASP A 966 12.52 -3.96 -34.49
C ASP A 966 12.60 -2.41 -34.37
N ASN A 967 11.67 -1.69 -34.99
CA ASN A 967 11.60 -0.23 -34.93
C ASN A 967 10.80 0.28 -33.72
N HIS A 968 11.10 1.50 -33.29
CA HIS A 968 10.41 2.23 -32.24
C HIS A 968 9.72 3.47 -32.79
N VAL A 969 8.40 3.57 -32.58
CA VAL A 969 7.63 4.78 -32.91
C VAL A 969 7.85 5.83 -31.82
N LEU A 970 8.51 6.95 -32.16
CA LEU A 970 8.81 8.01 -31.21
C LEU A 970 7.53 8.57 -30.56
N SER A 971 7.46 8.53 -29.22
CA SER A 971 6.29 9.01 -28.48
C SER A 971 6.15 10.54 -28.55
N SER A 972 4.93 11.06 -28.35
CA SER A 972 4.72 12.53 -28.31
C SER A 972 5.50 13.21 -27.18
N SER A 973 5.60 12.56 -26.01
CA SER A 973 6.37 13.07 -24.86
C SER A 973 7.86 13.16 -25.17
N ASP A 974 8.43 12.14 -25.78
CA ASP A 974 9.85 12.13 -26.19
C ASP A 974 10.12 13.11 -27.32
N GLY A 975 9.17 13.24 -28.25
CA GLY A 975 9.16 14.26 -29.28
C GLY A 975 9.19 15.68 -28.70
N ASP A 976 8.42 15.95 -27.64
CA ASP A 976 8.41 17.25 -26.95
C ASP A 976 9.73 17.52 -26.22
N LYS A 977 10.32 16.50 -25.56
CA LYS A 977 11.64 16.61 -24.92
C LYS A 977 12.74 16.97 -25.93
N LEU A 978 12.79 16.27 -27.07
CA LEU A 978 13.77 16.52 -28.13
C LEU A 978 13.55 17.88 -28.80
N ALA A 979 12.29 18.28 -29.03
CA ALA A 979 11.96 19.61 -29.54
C ALA A 979 12.38 20.72 -28.56
N GLY A 980 12.17 20.51 -27.26
CA GLY A 980 12.66 21.37 -26.20
C GLY A 980 14.18 21.51 -26.24
N PHE A 981 14.92 20.40 -26.32
CA PHE A 981 16.38 20.41 -26.41
C PHE A 981 16.89 21.17 -27.65
N MET A 982 16.31 20.94 -28.82
CA MET A 982 16.66 21.68 -30.04
C MET A 982 16.34 23.19 -29.93
N SER A 983 15.23 23.55 -29.29
CA SER A 983 14.88 24.98 -29.09
C SER A 983 15.88 25.74 -28.20
N HIS A 984 16.63 25.03 -27.35
CA HIS A 984 17.72 25.58 -26.53
C HIS A 984 19.11 25.43 -27.17
N GLY A 985 19.14 25.15 -28.48
CA GLY A 985 20.36 25.08 -29.26
C GLY A 985 21.06 23.72 -29.25
N GLY A 986 20.32 22.64 -28.98
CA GLY A 986 20.81 21.27 -29.06
C GLY A 986 21.24 20.83 -30.46
N ARG A 987 21.88 19.65 -30.54
CA ARG A 987 22.31 18.98 -31.77
C ARG A 987 21.73 17.57 -31.78
N VAL A 988 20.94 17.21 -32.79
CA VAL A 988 20.26 15.90 -32.81
C VAL A 988 20.54 15.14 -34.09
N PHE A 989 21.10 13.95 -33.96
CA PHE A 989 21.09 12.93 -34.99
C PHE A 989 19.93 11.97 -34.70
N MET A 990 19.10 11.65 -35.69
CA MET A 990 18.01 10.69 -35.53
C MET A 990 17.92 9.77 -36.73
N GLU A 991 18.03 8.47 -36.49
CA GLU A 991 17.84 7.42 -37.50
C GLU A 991 16.55 6.64 -37.24
N GLY A 992 15.84 6.26 -38.31
CA GLY A 992 14.70 5.36 -38.25
C GLY A 992 14.17 5.00 -39.64
N GLY A 993 13.90 3.72 -39.89
CA GLY A 993 13.43 3.20 -41.19
C GLY A 993 12.12 3.80 -41.67
N ASP A 994 11.18 3.90 -40.73
CA ASP A 994 9.76 4.20 -40.95
C ASP A 994 9.36 5.55 -40.32
N THR A 995 10.31 6.23 -39.66
CA THR A 995 10.04 7.37 -38.78
C THR A 995 9.59 8.62 -39.53
N TRP A 996 9.85 8.74 -40.83
CA TRP A 996 9.66 9.97 -41.60
C TRP A 996 8.41 9.95 -42.48
N ALA A 997 7.93 8.78 -42.92
CA ALA A 997 6.75 8.66 -43.79
C ALA A 997 5.66 7.73 -43.24
N TYR A 998 6.01 6.62 -42.60
CA TYR A 998 5.04 5.62 -42.15
C TYR A 998 4.53 5.90 -40.72
N ASP A 999 5.43 6.24 -39.81
CA ASP A 999 5.12 6.47 -38.40
C ASP A 999 4.45 7.83 -38.14
N ASN A 1000 3.75 7.92 -37.01
CA ASN A 1000 3.12 9.16 -36.56
C ASN A 1000 4.19 10.21 -36.22
N GLN A 1001 4.09 11.37 -36.85
CA GLN A 1001 5.01 12.49 -36.64
C GLN A 1001 4.79 13.17 -35.27
N THR A 1002 5.89 13.60 -34.64
CA THR A 1002 5.91 14.32 -33.35
C THR A 1002 6.46 15.75 -33.50
N ALA A 1003 6.47 16.52 -32.41
CA ALA A 1003 7.02 17.89 -32.41
C ALA A 1003 8.50 17.96 -32.85
N ALA A 1004 9.30 16.92 -32.58
CA ALA A 1004 10.69 16.86 -33.00
C ALA A 1004 10.84 16.77 -34.52
N HIS A 1005 10.01 15.98 -35.21
CA HIS A 1005 10.13 15.71 -36.64
C HIS A 1005 10.06 16.98 -37.50
N ALA A 1006 9.16 17.90 -37.15
CA ALA A 1006 9.03 19.18 -37.84
C ALA A 1006 10.30 20.04 -37.80
N LEU A 1007 11.16 19.85 -36.79
CA LEU A 1007 12.41 20.60 -36.63
C LEU A 1007 13.55 20.06 -37.50
N PHE A 1008 13.43 18.85 -38.06
CA PHE A 1008 14.42 18.29 -38.98
C PHE A 1008 14.27 18.81 -40.42
N HIS A 1009 13.14 19.43 -40.75
CA HIS A 1009 12.83 19.92 -42.11
C HIS A 1009 12.89 18.80 -43.16
N ILE A 1010 12.32 17.66 -42.81
CA ILE A 1010 12.23 16.45 -43.63
C ILE A 1010 10.75 16.12 -43.87
N SER A 1011 10.39 15.94 -45.13
CA SER A 1011 9.09 15.40 -45.56
C SER A 1011 9.28 13.99 -46.13
N GLY A 1012 8.52 13.00 -45.67
CA GLY A 1012 8.50 11.65 -46.24
C GLY A 1012 7.75 11.60 -47.58
N ASP A 1013 8.39 11.10 -48.64
CA ASP A 1013 7.81 10.93 -49.99
C ASP A 1013 7.16 9.55 -50.17
N GLY A 1014 7.65 8.52 -49.46
CA GLY A 1014 7.11 7.16 -49.49
C GLY A 1014 7.94 6.14 -48.70
N ASP A 1015 7.34 4.99 -48.40
CA ASP A 1015 7.77 3.92 -47.46
C ASP A 1015 8.79 2.90 -48.03
N GLY A 1016 9.45 3.23 -49.15
CA GLY A 1016 10.39 2.32 -49.82
C GLY A 1016 9.81 0.98 -50.32
N SER A 1017 10.66 0.12 -50.88
CA SER A 1017 10.24 -1.22 -51.36
C SER A 1017 11.28 -2.33 -51.24
N GLY A 1018 12.28 -2.17 -50.36
CA GLY A 1018 13.39 -3.11 -50.20
C GLY A 1018 14.55 -2.79 -51.13
N ASP A 1019 14.71 -1.52 -51.47
CA ASP A 1019 15.41 -1.05 -52.66
C ASP A 1019 16.62 -0.16 -52.34
N LEU A 1020 16.93 0.03 -51.05
CA LEU A 1020 18.18 0.63 -50.61
C LEU A 1020 19.35 -0.35 -50.72
N ALA A 1021 20.30 -0.07 -51.62
CA ALA A 1021 21.51 -0.87 -51.81
C ALA A 1021 22.80 -0.05 -51.67
N GLN A 1022 22.77 1.23 -52.04
CA GLN A 1022 23.93 2.12 -52.03
C GLN A 1022 23.56 3.47 -51.43
N VAL A 1023 24.40 3.96 -50.53
CA VAL A 1023 24.25 5.25 -49.83
C VAL A 1023 25.40 6.14 -50.27
N THR A 1024 25.14 6.98 -51.27
CA THR A 1024 26.16 7.84 -51.91
C THR A 1024 25.97 9.29 -51.50
N GLY A 1025 27.06 9.94 -51.11
CA GLY A 1025 27.06 11.32 -50.65
C GLY A 1025 26.85 12.34 -51.76
N LEU A 1026 26.25 13.49 -51.42
CA LEU A 1026 25.90 14.53 -52.37
C LEU A 1026 27.02 15.55 -52.56
N THR A 1027 27.33 15.87 -53.82
CA THR A 1027 28.28 16.93 -54.19
C THR A 1027 27.93 18.28 -53.56
N GLY A 1028 28.92 18.95 -52.96
CA GLY A 1028 28.78 20.23 -52.27
C GLY A 1028 28.46 20.13 -50.79
N THR A 1029 28.42 18.93 -50.22
CA THR A 1029 28.14 18.68 -48.79
C THR A 1029 29.31 17.93 -48.13
N PHE A 1030 29.33 17.83 -46.80
CA PHE A 1030 30.40 17.10 -46.10
C PHE A 1030 30.39 15.58 -46.38
N SER A 1031 29.34 15.05 -47.01
CA SER A 1031 29.28 13.66 -47.44
C SER A 1031 29.81 13.42 -48.86
N GLU A 1032 30.16 14.43 -49.66
CA GLU A 1032 30.46 14.34 -51.12
C GLU A 1032 31.40 13.19 -51.53
N TYR A 1033 32.34 12.81 -50.66
CA TYR A 1033 33.35 11.78 -50.94
C TYR A 1033 33.05 10.41 -50.33
N TYR A 1034 31.90 10.27 -49.67
CA TYR A 1034 31.44 9.02 -49.09
C TYR A 1034 30.53 8.27 -50.06
N ASP A 1035 30.84 7.01 -50.23
CA ASP A 1035 30.06 6.05 -51.01
C ASP A 1035 30.07 4.72 -50.25
N PHE A 1036 28.92 4.32 -49.71
CA PHE A 1036 28.76 3.12 -48.89
C PHE A 1036 27.84 2.11 -49.59
N VAL A 1037 28.23 0.83 -49.53
CA VAL A 1037 27.28 -0.28 -49.70
C VAL A 1037 26.48 -0.37 -48.41
N TYR A 1038 25.17 -0.57 -48.53
CA TYR A 1038 24.28 -0.72 -47.39
C TYR A 1038 23.95 -2.20 -47.13
N ASP A 1039 24.13 -2.64 -45.90
CA ASP A 1039 23.89 -4.00 -45.40
C ASP A 1039 23.30 -3.92 -43.97
N GLY A 1040 22.28 -3.07 -43.78
CA GLY A 1040 21.56 -2.91 -42.52
C GLY A 1040 20.49 -3.98 -42.29
N ALA A 1041 19.78 -3.92 -41.15
CA ALA A 1041 18.79 -4.94 -40.79
C ALA A 1041 17.63 -5.05 -41.80
N ASN A 1042 17.30 -3.94 -42.46
CA ASN A 1042 16.27 -3.87 -43.49
C ASN A 1042 16.61 -2.80 -44.55
N SER A 1043 16.14 -2.98 -45.79
CA SER A 1043 16.29 -2.06 -46.93
C SER A 1043 14.96 -1.44 -47.43
N TYR A 1044 13.85 -1.72 -46.75
CA TYR A 1044 12.57 -1.01 -46.88
C TYR A 1044 12.66 0.23 -46.01
N ILE A 1045 12.95 1.37 -46.63
CA ILE A 1045 13.39 2.58 -45.92
C ILE A 1045 12.68 3.79 -46.53
N ASP A 1046 12.27 4.73 -45.68
CA ASP A 1046 11.63 5.97 -46.09
C ASP A 1046 12.45 6.78 -47.10
N HIS A 1047 11.76 7.27 -48.13
CA HIS A 1047 12.26 8.21 -49.10
C HIS A 1047 12.09 9.64 -48.55
N LEU A 1048 13.17 10.40 -48.50
CA LEU A 1048 13.18 11.70 -47.86
C LEU A 1048 13.15 12.83 -48.88
N ILE A 1049 12.48 13.94 -48.54
CA ILE A 1049 12.52 15.21 -49.27
C ILE A 1049 12.94 16.31 -48.31
N PRO A 1050 13.98 17.11 -48.65
CA PRO A 1050 14.35 18.27 -47.85
C PRO A 1050 13.34 19.41 -48.03
N ASP A 1051 12.86 19.94 -46.92
CA ASP A 1051 12.06 21.17 -46.90
C ASP A 1051 12.96 22.42 -47.07
N THR A 1052 12.37 23.62 -46.99
CA THR A 1052 13.09 24.88 -47.27
C THR A 1052 14.23 25.11 -46.27
N ASN A 1053 15.47 25.23 -46.80
CA ASN A 1053 16.73 25.42 -46.07
C ASN A 1053 17.38 24.16 -45.47
N ALA A 1054 16.75 22.99 -45.62
CA ALA A 1054 17.43 21.71 -45.42
C ALA A 1054 18.19 21.30 -46.69
N PHE A 1055 19.20 20.44 -46.55
CA PHE A 1055 19.96 19.91 -47.66
C PHE A 1055 20.25 18.43 -47.50
N THR A 1056 20.23 17.72 -48.63
CA THR A 1056 20.46 16.28 -48.68
C THR A 1056 21.93 15.95 -48.48
N LEU A 1057 22.22 14.99 -47.59
CA LEU A 1057 23.56 14.42 -47.41
C LEU A 1057 23.75 13.17 -48.25
N PHE A 1058 22.81 12.22 -48.23
CA PHE A 1058 22.97 10.94 -48.92
C PHE A 1058 21.78 10.58 -49.79
N ARG A 1059 22.05 9.88 -50.89
CA ARG A 1059 21.06 9.43 -51.87
C ARG A 1059 21.26 7.97 -52.25
N ASN A 1060 20.15 7.30 -52.56
CA ASN A 1060 20.17 6.05 -53.32
C ASN A 1060 20.23 6.36 -54.81
N VAL A 1061 21.44 6.39 -55.36
CA VAL A 1061 21.69 6.84 -56.74
C VAL A 1061 21.15 5.92 -57.82
N GLU A 1062 20.93 4.63 -57.51
CA GLU A 1062 20.41 3.67 -58.48
C GLU A 1062 18.92 3.91 -58.80
N ILE A 1063 18.16 4.39 -57.81
CA ILE A 1063 16.69 4.51 -57.89
C ILE A 1063 16.22 5.97 -57.85
N GLY A 1064 17.00 6.86 -57.24
CA GLY A 1064 16.83 8.31 -57.35
C GLY A 1064 15.99 8.95 -56.24
N TYR A 1065 16.25 8.59 -54.98
CA TYR A 1065 15.65 9.23 -53.79
C TYR A 1065 16.70 9.52 -52.70
N ASP A 1066 16.35 10.40 -51.76
CA ASP A 1066 17.25 10.87 -50.70
C ASP A 1066 17.00 10.06 -49.42
N VAL A 1067 18.08 9.80 -48.65
CA VAL A 1067 18.04 8.91 -47.46
C VAL A 1067 18.70 9.51 -46.22
N ALA A 1068 19.30 10.70 -46.36
CA ALA A 1068 19.75 11.50 -45.21
C ALA A 1068 19.66 12.99 -45.54
N ILE A 1069 19.14 13.77 -44.62
CA ILE A 1069 18.98 15.22 -44.75
C ILE A 1069 19.53 15.90 -43.49
N ALA A 1070 20.25 16.99 -43.70
CA ALA A 1070 20.73 17.86 -42.64
C ALA A 1070 20.02 19.22 -42.69
N TYR A 1071 19.87 19.82 -41.51
CA TYR A 1071 19.41 21.18 -41.35
C TYR A 1071 20.26 21.89 -40.30
N GLU A 1072 20.56 23.16 -40.56
CA GLU A 1072 21.20 24.04 -39.58
C GLU A 1072 20.64 25.46 -39.66
N ASN A 1073 20.58 26.11 -38.50
CA ASN A 1073 20.39 27.54 -38.38
C ASN A 1073 21.27 28.09 -37.24
N ASP A 1074 21.08 29.37 -36.88
CA ASP A 1074 21.86 30.01 -35.81
C ASP A 1074 21.61 29.43 -34.41
N VAL A 1075 20.55 28.62 -34.24
CA VAL A 1075 20.11 28.07 -32.96
C VAL A 1075 20.51 26.60 -32.85
N TYR A 1076 20.07 25.74 -33.77
CA TYR A 1076 20.20 24.28 -33.66
C TYR A 1076 20.65 23.62 -34.97
N LYS A 1077 21.07 22.36 -34.87
CA LYS A 1077 21.45 21.54 -36.03
C LYS A 1077 20.90 20.13 -35.90
N THR A 1078 20.48 19.55 -37.03
CA THR A 1078 19.93 18.20 -37.08
C THR A 1078 20.43 17.41 -38.28
N ILE A 1079 20.50 16.09 -38.11
CA ILE A 1079 20.71 15.13 -39.19
C ILE A 1079 19.67 14.02 -39.02
N GLY A 1080 18.77 13.88 -39.99
CA GLY A 1080 17.81 12.79 -40.04
C GLY A 1080 18.20 11.78 -41.11
N THR A 1081 18.24 10.50 -40.77
CA THR A 1081 18.46 9.41 -41.72
C THR A 1081 17.31 8.43 -41.70
N SER A 1082 17.02 7.83 -42.85
CA SER A 1082 16.10 6.71 -42.93
C SER A 1082 16.82 5.37 -42.82
N PHE A 1083 18.13 5.31 -43.10
CA PHE A 1083 18.96 4.13 -42.90
C PHE A 1083 19.59 4.05 -41.49
N GLU A 1084 19.94 2.84 -41.05
CA GLU A 1084 20.72 2.60 -39.83
C GLU A 1084 22.21 2.87 -40.05
N PHE A 1085 22.86 3.64 -39.17
CA PHE A 1085 24.29 3.93 -39.22
C PHE A 1085 25.15 2.66 -39.22
N ALA A 1086 24.76 1.63 -38.46
CA ALA A 1086 25.45 0.35 -38.45
C ALA A 1086 25.46 -0.35 -39.82
N GLY A 1087 24.44 -0.13 -40.65
CA GLY A 1087 24.29 -0.73 -41.97
C GLY A 1087 25.26 -0.21 -43.03
N LEU A 1088 26.04 0.82 -42.75
CA LEU A 1088 27.06 1.35 -43.67
C LEU A 1088 28.33 0.49 -43.66
N VAL A 1089 28.66 -0.11 -44.80
CA VAL A 1089 29.83 -0.99 -44.93
C VAL A 1089 31.10 -0.20 -45.26
N ASN A 1090 32.07 -0.22 -44.33
CA ASN A 1090 33.39 0.40 -44.51
C ASN A 1090 34.11 -0.10 -45.78
N ASN A 1091 34.76 0.81 -46.51
CA ASN A 1091 35.61 0.50 -47.65
C ASN A 1091 36.89 1.37 -47.65
N THR A 1092 37.67 1.31 -48.75
CA THR A 1092 38.97 1.99 -48.84
C THR A 1092 38.91 3.51 -48.81
N THR A 1093 37.74 4.11 -49.10
CA THR A 1093 37.55 5.57 -49.18
C THR A 1093 36.48 6.07 -48.22
N SER A 1094 35.55 5.22 -47.81
CA SER A 1094 34.41 5.57 -46.95
C SER A 1094 34.48 4.74 -45.67
N THR A 1095 34.61 5.39 -44.51
CA THR A 1095 34.63 4.73 -43.20
C THR A 1095 33.62 5.37 -42.24
N LYS A 1096 33.01 4.57 -41.36
CA LYS A 1096 32.11 5.01 -40.30
C LYS A 1096 32.79 5.97 -39.33
N ASP A 1097 34.05 5.71 -38.96
CA ASP A 1097 34.84 6.64 -38.13
C ASP A 1097 34.99 8.01 -38.82
N GLY A 1098 35.28 8.02 -40.14
CA GLY A 1098 35.35 9.26 -40.91
C GLY A 1098 34.02 9.97 -41.02
N LEU A 1099 32.92 9.24 -41.26
CA LEU A 1099 31.59 9.83 -41.31
C LEU A 1099 31.17 10.40 -39.94
N MET A 1100 31.44 9.69 -38.85
CA MET A 1100 31.19 10.17 -37.49
C MET A 1100 32.00 11.44 -37.20
N ALA A 1101 33.26 11.51 -37.65
CA ALA A 1101 34.07 12.72 -37.53
C ALA A 1101 33.44 13.93 -38.27
N GLU A 1102 32.89 13.72 -39.47
CA GLU A 1102 32.17 14.78 -40.19
C GLU A 1102 30.86 15.18 -39.49
N ILE A 1103 30.10 14.23 -38.93
CA ILE A 1103 28.89 14.49 -38.14
C ILE A 1103 29.24 15.34 -36.90
N LEU A 1104 30.27 14.95 -36.15
CA LEU A 1104 30.75 15.69 -34.98
C LEU A 1104 31.25 17.08 -35.36
N HIS A 1105 31.97 17.20 -36.49
CA HIS A 1105 32.40 18.48 -37.02
C HIS A 1105 31.21 19.38 -37.36
N PHE A 1106 30.19 18.84 -38.04
CA PHE A 1106 28.95 19.55 -38.35
C PHE A 1106 28.25 20.03 -37.08
N PHE A 1107 28.21 19.22 -36.02
CA PHE A 1107 27.65 19.59 -34.72
C PHE A 1107 28.52 20.51 -33.87
N ASN A 1108 29.73 20.86 -34.34
CA ASN A 1108 30.75 21.64 -33.61
C ASN A 1108 31.26 20.95 -32.34
N ILE A 1109 31.31 19.61 -32.33
CA ILE A 1109 31.83 18.82 -31.22
C ILE A 1109 33.31 18.52 -31.49
N PRO A 1110 34.22 18.91 -30.58
CA PRO A 1110 35.64 18.66 -30.76
C PRO A 1110 35.94 17.17 -30.62
N PHE A 1111 36.81 16.66 -31.50
CA PHE A 1111 37.30 15.28 -31.46
C PHE A 1111 38.78 15.22 -31.82
N ILE A 1112 39.44 14.14 -31.42
CA ILE A 1112 40.82 13.84 -31.81
C ILE A 1112 40.83 12.51 -32.54
N TRP A 1113 41.23 12.54 -33.80
CA TRP A 1113 41.37 11.31 -34.58
C TRP A 1113 42.59 10.54 -34.13
N THR A 1114 42.37 9.47 -33.35
CA THR A 1114 43.44 8.55 -32.97
C THR A 1114 43.57 7.46 -34.04
N HIS A 1115 44.37 7.68 -35.08
CA HIS A 1115 44.73 6.58 -35.98
C HIS A 1115 45.50 5.53 -35.16
N VAL A 1116 44.87 4.37 -34.96
CA VAL A 1116 45.38 3.12 -34.37
C VAL A 1116 46.82 3.20 -33.86
N GLU A 1117 46.98 3.33 -32.54
CA GLU A 1117 48.20 2.88 -31.88
C GLU A 1117 48.28 1.35 -32.00
N ASN A 1118 48.98 0.86 -33.02
CA ASN A 1118 49.48 -0.52 -33.01
C ASN A 1118 50.65 -0.56 -32.02
N GLN A 1119 50.39 -0.86 -30.75
CA GLN A 1119 51.45 -1.20 -29.80
C GLN A 1119 52.08 -2.55 -30.20
N PRO A 1120 53.36 -2.61 -30.62
CA PRO A 1120 54.04 -3.88 -30.82
C PRO A 1120 54.29 -4.55 -29.47
N LYS A 1121 54.12 -5.87 -29.42
CA LYS A 1121 54.59 -6.69 -28.29
C LYS A 1121 56.11 -6.54 -28.18
N GLU A 1122 56.52 -5.87 -27.10
CA GLU A 1122 57.87 -5.70 -26.53
C GLU A 1122 58.52 -4.32 -26.69
N ALA A 1123 58.96 -3.81 -25.54
CA ALA A 1123 59.21 -2.42 -25.22
C ALA A 1123 60.55 -1.87 -25.75
N PHE A 1124 60.50 -0.77 -26.51
CA PHE A 1124 61.63 0.14 -26.69
C PHE A 1124 61.18 1.59 -26.45
N GLU A 1125 62.00 2.36 -25.73
CA GLU A 1125 61.62 3.70 -25.26
C GLU A 1125 62.08 4.77 -26.26
N LEU A 1126 61.12 5.54 -26.80
CA LEU A 1126 61.34 6.66 -27.72
C LEU A 1126 61.10 8.00 -27.03
N MET A 1127 62.15 8.79 -26.86
CA MET A 1127 62.10 10.15 -26.33
C MET A 1127 62.48 11.17 -27.39
N VAL A 1128 61.74 12.27 -27.44
CA VAL A 1128 61.95 13.36 -28.40
C VAL A 1128 61.91 14.69 -27.66
N TYR A 1129 62.94 15.51 -27.81
CA TYR A 1129 63.03 16.79 -27.10
C TYR A 1129 63.95 17.82 -27.79
N PRO A 1130 63.66 19.12 -27.65
CA PRO A 1130 62.45 19.68 -27.07
C PRO A 1130 61.23 19.39 -27.96
N ASN A 1131 60.04 19.34 -27.40
CA ASN A 1131 58.79 19.22 -28.14
C ASN A 1131 57.71 20.03 -27.38
N PRO A 1132 57.33 21.23 -27.84
CA PRO A 1132 57.56 21.78 -29.17
C PRO A 1132 59.03 22.10 -29.50
N VAL A 1133 59.41 21.93 -30.77
CA VAL A 1133 60.76 22.15 -31.31
C VAL A 1133 60.75 23.32 -32.28
N ILE A 1134 61.83 24.11 -32.31
CA ILE A 1134 61.97 25.24 -33.25
C ILE A 1134 62.96 24.86 -34.36
N ASN A 1135 64.21 24.55 -33.99
CA ASN A 1135 65.27 24.32 -34.97
C ASN A 1135 65.76 22.87 -35.03
N SER A 1136 65.95 22.21 -33.89
CA SER A 1136 66.58 20.89 -33.87
C SER A 1136 65.98 19.99 -32.81
N LEU A 1137 65.54 18.81 -33.24
CA LEU A 1137 64.90 17.79 -32.44
C LEU A 1137 65.92 16.71 -32.07
N ASN A 1138 66.14 16.49 -30.77
CA ASN A 1138 66.90 15.34 -30.30
C ASN A 1138 65.97 14.15 -30.15
N ILE A 1139 66.39 13.03 -30.71
CA ILE A 1139 65.66 11.77 -30.71
C ILE A 1139 66.54 10.76 -29.97
N ARG A 1140 66.03 10.24 -28.85
CA ARG A 1140 66.71 9.22 -28.05
C ARG A 1140 65.92 7.93 -28.14
N ILE A 1141 66.58 6.88 -28.60
CA ILE A 1141 65.99 5.57 -28.86
C ILE A 1141 66.76 4.54 -28.04
N ASN A 1142 66.09 3.89 -27.11
CA ASN A 1142 66.71 2.83 -26.31
C ASN A 1142 66.33 1.47 -26.87
N THR A 1143 67.24 0.80 -27.57
CA THR A 1143 66.95 -0.47 -28.28
C THR A 1143 67.51 -1.67 -27.51
N THR A 1144 66.81 -2.80 -27.54
CA THR A 1144 67.21 -4.03 -26.84
C THR A 1144 68.14 -4.94 -27.66
N SER A 1145 68.41 -4.59 -28.93
CA SER A 1145 69.42 -5.26 -29.77
C SER A 1145 70.00 -4.30 -30.82
N ALA A 1146 71.19 -4.60 -31.34
CA ALA A 1146 71.79 -3.84 -32.43
C ALA A 1146 71.19 -4.27 -33.79
N GLY A 1147 70.87 -3.32 -34.67
CA GLY A 1147 70.18 -3.61 -35.93
C GLY A 1147 70.07 -2.40 -36.88
N ASN A 1148 69.48 -2.62 -38.05
CA ASN A 1148 69.12 -1.55 -38.99
C ASN A 1148 67.70 -1.05 -38.70
N TYR A 1149 67.55 0.28 -38.60
CA TYR A 1149 66.32 0.96 -38.24
C TYR A 1149 66.01 2.07 -39.22
N SER A 1150 64.73 2.41 -39.41
CA SER A 1150 64.33 3.60 -40.19
C SER A 1150 63.64 4.64 -39.32
N VAL A 1151 63.92 5.90 -39.59
CA VAL A 1151 63.31 7.05 -38.90
C VAL A 1151 62.76 7.99 -39.96
N SER A 1152 61.47 8.28 -39.89
CA SER A 1152 60.74 9.08 -40.88
C SER A 1152 59.88 10.13 -40.17
N LEU A 1153 59.69 11.30 -40.77
CA LEU A 1153 58.86 12.38 -40.21
C LEU A 1153 57.75 12.69 -41.22
N ILE A 1154 56.49 12.55 -40.79
CA ILE A 1154 55.31 12.75 -41.64
C ILE A 1154 54.48 13.94 -41.15
N ASP A 1155 53.75 14.59 -42.06
CA ASP A 1155 52.77 15.63 -41.69
C ASP A 1155 51.41 15.05 -41.30
N LEU A 1156 50.50 15.91 -40.85
CA LEU A 1156 49.12 15.55 -40.46
C LEU A 1156 48.29 14.87 -41.58
N LEU A 1157 48.70 15.01 -42.84
CA LEU A 1157 48.04 14.39 -43.98
C LEU A 1157 48.69 13.05 -44.37
N GLY A 1158 49.62 12.53 -43.55
CA GLY A 1158 50.30 11.27 -43.77
C GLY A 1158 51.46 11.31 -44.77
N ARG A 1159 51.88 12.50 -45.24
CA ARG A 1159 52.94 12.63 -46.26
C ARG A 1159 54.32 12.64 -45.60
N ASN A 1160 55.27 11.84 -46.10
CA ASN A 1160 56.64 11.82 -45.58
C ASN A 1160 57.45 13.04 -46.04
N ILE A 1161 57.93 13.80 -45.06
CA ILE A 1161 58.54 15.12 -45.24
C ILE A 1161 60.07 15.02 -45.30
N ASN A 1162 60.65 13.90 -44.86
CA ASN A 1162 62.09 13.68 -44.89
C ASN A 1162 62.46 12.71 -46.04
N HIS A 1163 63.07 13.22 -47.11
CA HIS A 1163 63.30 12.48 -48.37
C HIS A 1163 64.39 11.39 -48.34
N SER A 1164 64.78 10.89 -47.17
CA SER A 1164 65.62 9.68 -47.08
C SER A 1164 65.28 8.89 -45.83
N ASP A 1165 64.70 7.69 -46.00
CA ASP A 1165 64.71 6.67 -44.96
C ASP A 1165 66.16 6.29 -44.69
N GLN A 1166 66.77 6.94 -43.70
CA GLN A 1166 68.13 6.59 -43.32
C GLN A 1166 68.07 5.27 -42.56
N ASN A 1167 68.51 4.19 -43.22
CA ASN A 1167 68.81 2.94 -42.53
C ASN A 1167 69.98 3.19 -41.57
N LEU A 1168 69.64 3.42 -40.31
CA LEU A 1168 70.59 3.70 -39.25
C LEU A 1168 70.94 2.40 -38.54
N MET A 1169 72.24 2.09 -38.47
CA MET A 1169 72.74 1.02 -37.62
C MET A 1169 72.80 1.50 -36.18
N LEU A 1170 71.78 1.17 -35.39
CA LEU A 1170 71.73 1.50 -33.96
C LEU A 1170 72.31 0.34 -33.14
N LYS A 1171 73.00 0.66 -32.05
CA LYS A 1171 73.60 -0.33 -31.13
C LYS A 1171 72.59 -0.73 -30.07
N GLU A 1172 72.77 -1.89 -29.46
CA GLU A 1172 72.02 -2.24 -28.25
C GLU A 1172 72.29 -1.21 -27.14
N GLY A 1173 71.22 -0.78 -26.46
CA GLY A 1173 71.20 0.30 -25.48
C GLY A 1173 70.74 1.63 -26.06
N THR A 1174 71.14 2.73 -25.41
CA THR A 1174 70.60 4.05 -25.75
C THR A 1174 71.37 4.71 -26.88
N ASN A 1175 70.66 5.04 -27.96
CA ASN A 1175 71.15 5.74 -29.13
C ASN A 1175 70.56 7.15 -29.16
N ALA A 1176 71.37 8.15 -29.45
CA ALA A 1176 70.94 9.53 -29.58
C ALA A 1176 71.19 10.02 -31.00
N LEU A 1177 70.16 10.62 -31.59
CA LEU A 1177 70.13 11.19 -32.92
C LEU A 1177 69.65 12.62 -32.81
N GLN A 1178 70.05 13.46 -33.75
CA GLN A 1178 69.59 14.84 -33.83
C GLN A 1178 69.10 15.12 -35.25
N MET A 1179 67.89 15.64 -35.36
CA MET A 1179 67.23 15.97 -36.62
C MET A 1179 67.05 17.49 -36.69
N ASP A 1180 67.50 18.10 -37.79
CA ASP A 1180 67.24 19.51 -38.08
C ASP A 1180 65.85 19.64 -38.70
N VAL A 1181 65.02 20.49 -38.10
CA VAL A 1181 63.63 20.72 -38.50
C VAL A 1181 63.37 22.20 -38.81
N SER A 1182 64.40 23.04 -38.79
CA SER A 1182 64.29 24.49 -38.96
C SER A 1182 63.71 24.96 -40.30
N ALA A 1183 63.71 24.09 -41.31
CA ALA A 1183 63.15 24.36 -42.63
C ALA A 1183 61.65 23.98 -42.76
N LEU A 1184 61.06 23.39 -41.72
CA LEU A 1184 59.66 22.95 -41.71
C LEU A 1184 58.76 24.06 -41.18
N VAL A 1185 57.53 24.12 -41.72
CA VAL A 1185 56.53 25.12 -41.31
C VAL A 1185 55.99 24.75 -39.92
N GLY A 1186 55.70 25.74 -39.08
CA GLY A 1186 55.12 25.51 -37.76
C GLY A 1186 53.82 24.72 -37.84
N GLY A 1187 53.69 23.64 -37.08
CA GLY A 1187 52.59 22.70 -37.16
C GLY A 1187 52.87 21.36 -36.48
N VAL A 1188 51.88 20.46 -36.54
CA VAL A 1188 51.99 19.11 -35.99
C VAL A 1188 52.55 18.16 -37.03
N TYR A 1189 53.50 17.34 -36.61
CA TYR A 1189 54.12 16.27 -37.38
C TYR A 1189 54.15 15.00 -36.55
N PHE A 1190 54.40 13.85 -37.19
CA PHE A 1190 54.60 12.59 -36.50
C PHE A 1190 55.94 11.97 -36.89
N LEU A 1191 56.77 11.69 -35.88
CA LEU A 1191 58.00 10.95 -36.03
C LEU A 1191 57.72 9.46 -35.92
N ILE A 1192 58.00 8.71 -36.98
CA ILE A 1192 57.83 7.26 -37.03
C ILE A 1192 59.21 6.62 -36.96
N VAL A 1193 59.39 5.70 -36.01
CA VAL A 1193 60.60 4.87 -35.88
C VAL A 1193 60.22 3.42 -36.09
N LYS A 1194 60.76 2.80 -37.14
CA LYS A 1194 60.55 1.36 -37.41
C LYS A 1194 61.77 0.56 -37.01
N THR A 1195 61.50 -0.47 -36.23
CA THR A 1195 62.47 -1.44 -35.72
C THR A 1195 62.13 -2.84 -36.19
N PRO A 1196 63.06 -3.81 -36.13
CA PRO A 1196 62.72 -5.21 -36.34
C PRO A 1196 61.66 -5.76 -35.36
N ALA A 1197 61.49 -5.12 -34.20
CA ALA A 1197 60.53 -5.50 -33.16
C ALA A 1197 59.16 -4.81 -33.30
N GLY A 1198 59.04 -3.78 -34.16
CA GLY A 1198 57.81 -3.02 -34.33
C GLY A 1198 58.01 -1.55 -34.67
N GLU A 1199 56.91 -0.82 -34.75
CA GLU A 1199 56.86 0.59 -35.15
C GLU A 1199 56.29 1.45 -34.01
N VAL A 1200 56.91 2.60 -33.74
CA VAL A 1200 56.41 3.57 -32.77
C VAL A 1200 56.33 4.93 -33.43
N THR A 1201 55.21 5.60 -33.21
CA THR A 1201 54.90 6.93 -33.76
C THR A 1201 54.79 7.94 -32.63
N LYS A 1202 55.45 9.10 -32.74
CA LYS A 1202 55.41 10.15 -31.72
C LYS A 1202 55.11 11.51 -32.34
N LYS A 1203 54.11 12.19 -31.80
CA LYS A 1203 53.71 13.55 -32.19
C LYS A 1203 54.82 14.55 -31.89
N ILE A 1204 55.20 15.36 -32.86
CA ILE A 1204 56.15 16.46 -32.78
C ILE A 1204 55.43 17.76 -33.16
N MET A 1205 55.53 18.77 -32.30
CA MET A 1205 55.06 20.12 -32.56
C MET A 1205 56.25 20.96 -33.00
N ILE A 1206 56.19 21.53 -34.20
CA ILE A 1206 57.19 22.49 -34.69
C ILE A 1206 56.61 23.89 -34.55
N ASN A 1207 57.37 24.82 -33.96
CA ASN A 1207 56.95 26.21 -33.74
C ASN A 1207 57.65 27.20 -34.67
#